data_AF-A0A7X3WWZ2-F1
#
_entry.id   AF-A0A7X3WWZ2-F1
#
_cell.length_a   1.000
_cell.length_b   1.000
_cell.length_c   1.000
_cell.angle_alpha   90.00
_cell.angle_beta   90.00
_cell.angle_gamma   90.00
#
_symmetry.space_group_name_H-M   'P 1'
#
loop_
_entity.id
_entity.type
_entity.pdbx_description
1 polymer ?
#
loop_
_entity_poly.entity_id
_entity_poly.type
_entity_poly.pdbx_seq_one_letter_code
_entity_poly.pdbx_strand_id
1 'polypeptide(L)'
;MLEKLWRWIPTYMNTPEFPNQDALYEALKIYLQAMRPFVIRNMKKARNIAPEDKYRLDNPGKLDIGHFPHLFRKHWNDVFAQCFDEDRDIRSAVGIITEARNNTFHTETEDLTSGYALARLHEIADILGQINVPEQKQEVEAIRDKLLTNTTPSPEVKPTLPRRKTSDLTPWRDVIRPNTDVIEGTFRKSEFAADLQEVFEGRAKTSEYGETDIFFNQTYITPGLKELLVNTLKRLGGKGGDPVIQLKTGFGGGKTHSLIALYHLVTGANILRELPTDGEYARLRKEIDEIIEAAEWDPNTPLNANVSVLVGTYLSTTDADETQQGDPLNTLWGKMAEQLGGQDAYNIIREAAFEGIAPGGNQLDALFEHVGPSVILMDELVAYVRNVQGVTRESIYTFFQAVTESVNRSKNVALVATLPEGQVQAGGQGGMTVLDTLEAILERVDAVSIPLEVDNAFKVVRRRLFGSVIDETERDLTCEAFRKMYQNSRGEYPDNVSDQHYLQRMKDCYPIHPEIFDRLFEDWAVIPGFQRTRGVLRIMATCISRLYQEQDPSLLIMPANLTLNDPALADEFTRLLAKSGGNWDPVVKEVDSHGSRTDQIDQKSQSFIEVGSAARRIARTVFLGSATGRAVKGITTRQIHLGVVEPGQGVSVYNDALSRMAGNLYFLYNLDDRYYFHTQENLNKVALDRAAEYTDDEIYGEIISRLQRAIGRDPSVQICPTSLSLVKNSETLQYVILPPQASLPSRDKEANTARDTALEILRYSGDNAQDRTFKNTLLFIAARRDAIRDLKNLVKNYLAWNSIMTGDDLHGALSDLTGERRDQTTGNLESAEDAVTTALFKAYRWALTPTQADARSDTYNFSIADTKPEDGRIMKRLRDKFIEDDAIVTKIAPEILAGKLQQYVWSSDAYQDHIEIERLWELMAQNVYLPRLRDRNALATCIRDGVESGIFGYARAYQDGDYNNFRFEEQVGGLRIEKGSTAVLITPELAKLLKEERDKQQKPSDTPEPAPDPGKQTGDDATGVVVEPPQAKGPTHVVVTKALQLELPFGDEIDMIQDEIARTLQADGGNVKIEITVTANKSDGFSENTTRAVKQNSEHLNAEFKSN
;
A
#
# COMPACT_ATOMS: atom_id res chain seq x y z
N MET A 1 40.91 42.20 13.44
CA MET A 1 40.19 41.55 14.57
C MET A 1 39.24 40.43 14.11
N LEU A 2 39.13 40.14 12.79
CA LEU A 2 38.42 38.98 12.21
C LEU A 2 39.29 37.71 12.11
N GLU A 3 40.62 37.81 12.26
CA GLU A 3 41.53 36.64 12.30
C GLU A 3 41.59 35.93 13.66
N LYS A 4 41.01 36.49 14.73
CA LYS A 4 41.18 35.97 16.10
C LYS A 4 40.04 35.07 16.61
N LEU A 5 38.93 34.94 15.87
CA LEU A 5 37.83 34.02 16.21
C LEU A 5 37.90 32.68 15.47
N TRP A 6 38.89 32.49 14.60
CA TRP A 6 39.17 31.24 13.86
C TRP A 6 40.30 30.40 14.48
N ARG A 7 40.68 30.68 15.73
CA ARG A 7 41.87 30.12 16.39
C ARG A 7 41.61 28.98 17.38
N TRP A 8 40.45 28.34 17.30
CA TRP A 8 40.12 27.11 18.03
C TRP A 8 39.66 26.01 17.07
N ILE A 9 40.47 25.77 16.03
CA ILE A 9 40.36 24.59 15.17
C ILE A 9 41.70 23.85 15.30
N PRO A 10 41.73 22.54 15.62
CA PRO A 10 42.95 21.77 15.66
C PRO A 10 43.69 21.90 14.32
N THR A 11 45.00 22.05 14.41
CA THR A 11 45.95 22.20 13.31
C THR A 11 46.08 20.90 12.49
N TYR A 12 44.98 20.39 11.92
CA TYR A 12 44.93 19.15 11.13
C TYR A 12 44.31 19.31 9.72
N MET A 13 43.95 20.52 9.29
CA MET A 13 43.28 20.73 7.99
C MET A 13 44.19 21.30 6.90
N ASN A 14 45.40 20.73 6.77
CA ASN A 14 46.24 20.92 5.58
C ASN A 14 46.96 19.61 5.20
N THR A 15 46.36 18.48 5.55
CA THR A 15 46.77 17.13 5.15
C THR A 15 45.67 16.52 4.26
N PRO A 16 46.05 15.84 3.16
CA PRO A 16 45.12 15.31 2.15
C PRO A 16 44.38 14.04 2.64
N GLU A 17 43.74 14.09 3.81
CA GLU A 17 43.04 12.95 4.41
C GLU A 17 41.52 12.97 4.16
N PHE A 18 40.90 14.13 3.85
CA PHE A 18 39.43 14.27 3.74
C PHE A 18 38.98 15.15 2.53
N PRO A 19 39.26 14.74 1.27
CA PRO A 19 39.00 15.54 0.08
C PRO A 19 37.52 15.92 -0.14
N ASN A 20 36.57 15.08 0.28
CA ASN A 20 35.15 15.36 0.09
C ASN A 20 34.65 16.40 1.11
N GLN A 21 35.11 16.30 2.36
CA GLN A 21 34.85 17.28 3.40
C GLN A 21 35.46 18.64 3.08
N ASP A 22 36.68 18.69 2.54
CA ASP A 22 37.36 19.92 2.12
C ASP A 22 36.64 20.62 0.97
N ALA A 23 36.22 19.86 -0.06
CA ALA A 23 35.47 20.40 -1.19
C ALA A 23 34.12 21.00 -0.75
N LEU A 24 33.40 20.29 0.12
CA LEU A 24 32.13 20.77 0.66
C LEU A 24 32.33 21.99 1.56
N TYR A 25 33.39 22.01 2.35
CA TYR A 25 33.76 23.15 3.20
C TYR A 25 34.02 24.44 2.39
N GLU A 26 34.77 24.35 1.29
CA GLU A 26 35.01 25.49 0.41
C GLU A 26 33.71 25.97 -0.28
N ALA A 27 32.86 25.05 -0.74
CA ALA A 27 31.57 25.42 -1.31
C ALA A 27 30.62 26.07 -0.30
N LEU A 28 30.62 25.64 0.96
CA LEU A 28 29.84 26.25 2.04
C LEU A 28 30.32 27.67 2.38
N LYS A 29 31.61 27.97 2.25
CA LYS A 29 32.12 29.34 2.38
C LYS A 29 31.58 30.24 1.27
N ILE A 30 31.64 29.78 0.03
CA ILE A 30 31.12 30.50 -1.14
C ILE A 30 29.62 30.76 -0.97
N TYR A 31 28.88 29.72 -0.58
CA TYR A 31 27.46 29.81 -0.27
C TYR A 31 27.16 30.85 0.81
N LEU A 32 27.87 30.83 1.94
CA LEU A 32 27.68 31.78 3.02
C LEU A 32 27.97 33.22 2.59
N GLN A 33 29.01 33.44 1.78
CA GLN A 33 29.38 34.75 1.27
C GLN A 33 28.33 35.33 0.31
N ALA A 34 27.69 34.50 -0.52
CA ALA A 34 26.63 34.92 -1.44
C ALA A 34 25.26 35.07 -0.77
N MET A 35 24.90 34.12 0.10
CA MET A 35 23.56 34.04 0.69
C MET A 35 23.33 35.09 1.79
N ARG A 36 24.37 35.42 2.57
CA ARG A 36 24.29 36.43 3.63
C ARG A 36 23.83 37.82 3.13
N PRO A 37 24.45 38.44 2.11
CA PRO A 37 24.00 39.73 1.58
C PRO A 37 22.63 39.64 0.90
N PHE A 38 22.29 38.50 0.26
CA PHE A 38 20.96 38.27 -0.32
C PHE A 38 19.86 38.31 0.75
N VAL A 39 20.04 37.57 1.86
CA VAL A 39 19.10 37.54 2.98
C VAL A 39 18.95 38.92 3.63
N ILE A 40 20.06 39.61 3.91
CA ILE A 40 20.04 40.95 4.53
C ILE A 40 19.33 41.97 3.62
N ARG A 41 19.59 41.94 2.31
CA ARG A 41 18.99 42.86 1.34
C ARG A 41 17.48 42.67 1.25
N ASN A 42 17.01 41.44 1.10
CA ASN A 42 15.59 41.15 0.93
C ASN A 42 14.79 41.40 2.22
N MET A 43 15.35 41.07 3.38
CA MET A 43 14.71 41.38 4.66
C MET A 43 14.60 42.88 4.94
N LYS A 44 15.63 43.68 4.61
CA LYS A 44 15.58 45.14 4.73
C LYS A 44 14.54 45.75 3.79
N LYS A 45 14.46 45.25 2.55
CA LYS A 45 13.51 45.74 1.53
C LYS A 45 12.05 45.47 1.90
N ALA A 46 11.75 44.32 2.49
CA ALA A 46 10.37 43.90 2.75
C ALA A 46 9.79 44.40 4.09
N ARG A 47 10.60 44.57 5.14
CA ARG A 47 10.08 44.92 6.48
C ARG A 47 10.87 45.99 7.25
N ASN A 48 11.94 46.55 6.69
CA ASN A 48 12.84 47.47 7.42
C ASN A 48 13.44 46.86 8.71
N ILE A 49 13.44 45.52 8.82
CA ILE A 49 13.97 44.76 9.96
C ILE A 49 15.40 44.33 9.61
N ALA A 50 16.34 44.63 10.50
CA ALA A 50 17.67 44.05 10.44
C ALA A 50 17.61 42.59 10.96
N PRO A 51 18.07 41.57 10.20
CA PRO A 51 18.11 40.18 10.67
C PRO A 51 18.86 40.00 12.01
N GLU A 52 19.77 40.93 12.30
CA GLU A 52 20.60 41.03 13.49
C GLU A 52 19.81 41.23 14.80
N ASP A 53 18.70 41.99 14.77
CA ASP A 53 17.93 42.37 15.97
C ASP A 53 17.21 41.17 16.60
N LYS A 54 16.86 40.17 15.77
CA LYS A 54 16.12 38.98 16.19
C LYS A 54 17.01 37.93 16.88
N TYR A 55 18.30 37.88 16.52
CA TYR A 55 19.28 36.97 17.13
C TYR A 55 20.23 37.67 18.12
N ARG A 56 20.01 38.97 18.41
CA ARG A 56 20.89 39.81 19.24
C ARG A 56 22.35 39.75 18.79
N LEU A 57 22.58 39.81 17.48
CA LEU A 57 23.92 39.75 16.90
C LEU A 57 24.48 41.17 16.76
N ASP A 58 25.60 41.47 17.44
CA ASP A 58 26.19 42.83 17.44
C ASP A 58 26.73 43.30 16.05
N ASN A 59 26.74 42.43 15.04
CA ASN A 59 27.27 42.73 13.71
C ASN A 59 26.64 41.80 12.65
N PRO A 60 26.23 42.32 11.46
CA PRO A 60 25.75 41.51 10.33
C PRO A 60 26.72 40.41 9.87
N GLY A 61 28.01 40.53 10.17
CA GLY A 61 29.02 39.49 9.90
C GLY A 61 28.87 38.20 10.72
N LYS A 62 28.03 38.17 11.76
CA LYS A 62 27.80 36.98 12.61
C LYS A 62 26.69 36.04 12.10
N LEU A 63 26.01 36.38 10.99
CA LEU A 63 24.94 35.55 10.42
C LEU A 63 25.52 34.31 9.72
N ASP A 64 25.44 33.15 10.35
CA ASP A 64 25.91 31.86 9.81
C ASP A 64 24.81 31.05 9.08
N ILE A 65 25.22 30.04 8.29
CA ILE A 65 24.36 29.13 7.51
C ILE A 65 23.24 28.53 8.36
N GLY A 66 23.55 28.15 9.61
CA GLY A 66 22.57 27.55 10.54
C GLY A 66 21.37 28.44 10.87
N HIS A 67 21.43 29.74 10.60
CA HIS A 67 20.31 30.65 10.83
C HIS A 67 19.33 30.71 9.64
N PHE A 68 19.77 30.32 8.43
CA PHE A 68 18.97 30.50 7.21
C PHE A 68 17.66 29.69 7.18
N PRO A 69 17.59 28.41 7.61
CA PRO A 69 16.34 27.65 7.57
C PRO A 69 15.23 28.30 8.40
N HIS A 70 15.58 28.85 9.58
CA HIS A 70 14.62 29.52 10.43
C HIS A 70 14.14 30.85 9.83
N LEU A 71 15.03 31.61 9.18
CA LEU A 71 14.67 32.85 8.49
C LEU A 71 13.76 32.57 7.29
N PHE A 72 14.10 31.56 6.48
CA PHE A 72 13.30 31.14 5.34
C PHE A 72 11.93 30.62 5.79
N ARG A 73 11.86 29.77 6.82
CA ARG A 73 10.58 29.24 7.33
C ARG A 73 9.66 30.33 7.87
N LYS A 74 10.20 31.29 8.64
CA LYS A 74 9.38 32.33 9.30
C LYS A 74 8.98 33.48 8.36
N HIS A 75 9.79 33.77 7.33
CA HIS A 75 9.55 34.91 6.44
C HIS A 75 9.35 34.48 4.97
N TRP A 76 8.96 33.22 4.73
CA TRP A 76 8.78 32.66 3.39
C TRP A 76 7.81 33.49 2.54
N ASN A 77 6.53 33.50 2.91
CA ASN A 77 5.46 34.12 2.12
C ASN A 77 5.66 35.64 1.95
N ASP A 78 6.30 36.29 2.92
CA ASP A 78 6.39 37.75 2.99
C ASP A 78 7.64 38.33 2.33
N VAL A 79 8.72 37.55 2.22
CA VAL A 79 10.05 38.06 1.82
C VAL A 79 10.67 37.21 0.71
N PHE A 80 10.62 35.88 0.83
CA PHE A 80 11.42 34.99 -0.01
C PHE A 80 10.62 34.33 -1.15
N ALA A 81 9.31 34.10 -0.99
CA ALA A 81 8.49 33.44 -2.00
C ALA A 81 8.51 34.15 -3.37
N GLN A 82 8.66 35.48 -3.38
CA GLN A 82 8.74 36.28 -4.61
C GLN A 82 10.13 36.31 -5.25
N CYS A 83 11.15 35.73 -4.60
CA CYS A 83 12.53 35.73 -5.08
C CYS A 83 12.94 34.43 -5.78
N PHE A 84 12.06 33.42 -5.82
CA PHE A 84 12.34 32.07 -6.30
C PHE A 84 11.18 31.56 -7.17
N ASP A 85 11.45 30.59 -8.05
CA ASP A 85 10.42 29.93 -8.87
C ASP A 85 9.44 29.10 -8.00
N GLU A 86 8.14 29.15 -8.32
CA GLU A 86 7.06 28.49 -7.54
C GLU A 86 7.14 26.95 -7.56
N ASP A 87 7.75 26.36 -8.58
CA ASP A 87 7.84 24.90 -8.77
C ASP A 87 9.01 24.23 -8.02
N ARG A 88 9.79 24.96 -7.21
CA ARG A 88 10.98 24.42 -6.52
C ARG A 88 10.92 24.52 -5.00
N ASP A 89 11.31 23.45 -4.32
CA ASP A 89 11.32 23.38 -2.85
C ASP A 89 12.61 23.95 -2.21
N ILE A 90 12.75 25.27 -2.28
CA ILE A 90 13.91 26.00 -1.73
C ILE A 90 14.02 25.89 -0.20
N ARG A 91 12.89 25.71 0.51
CA ARG A 91 12.90 25.61 1.98
C ARG A 91 13.58 24.33 2.43
N SER A 92 13.30 23.21 1.75
CA SER A 92 13.99 21.96 1.99
C SER A 92 15.46 22.04 1.60
N ALA A 93 15.79 22.65 0.46
CA ALA A 93 17.18 22.81 0.01
C ALA A 93 18.06 23.61 0.99
N VAL A 94 17.55 24.71 1.56
CA VAL A 94 18.28 25.49 2.59
C VAL A 94 18.47 24.69 3.89
N GLY A 95 17.50 23.85 4.25
CA GLY A 95 17.62 22.90 5.36
C GLY A 95 18.72 21.87 5.13
N ILE A 96 18.76 21.31 3.92
CA ILE A 96 19.75 20.31 3.52
C ILE A 96 21.18 20.89 3.51
N ILE A 97 21.37 22.12 3.02
CA ILE A 97 22.70 22.78 3.07
C ILE A 97 23.14 23.04 4.52
N THR A 98 22.20 23.26 5.44
CA THR A 98 22.51 23.43 6.86
C THR A 98 22.94 22.12 7.52
N GLU A 99 22.32 21.01 7.12
CA GLU A 99 22.74 19.67 7.53
C GLU A 99 24.12 19.34 6.97
N ALA A 100 24.37 19.66 5.69
CA ALA A 100 25.69 19.56 5.07
C ALA A 100 26.76 20.29 5.88
N ARG A 101 26.49 21.53 6.29
CA ARG A 101 27.36 22.31 7.17
C ARG A 101 27.63 21.59 8.49
N ASN A 102 26.60 21.08 9.17
CA ASN A 102 26.80 20.38 10.45
C ASN A 102 27.65 19.11 10.29
N ASN A 103 27.41 18.32 9.23
CA ASN A 103 28.18 17.11 8.95
C ASN A 103 29.64 17.43 8.61
N THR A 104 29.91 18.53 7.88
CA THR A 104 31.28 18.98 7.60
C THR A 104 32.04 19.40 8.87
N PHE A 105 31.39 19.85 9.94
CA PHE A 105 32.05 20.32 11.17
C PHE A 105 32.05 19.32 12.34
N HIS A 106 31.27 18.24 12.29
CA HIS A 106 31.12 17.28 13.39
C HIS A 106 31.67 15.87 13.09
N THR A 107 32.28 15.66 11.93
CA THR A 107 32.89 14.37 11.57
C THR A 107 34.38 14.38 11.96
N GLU A 108 34.74 13.68 13.05
CA GLU A 108 36.11 13.69 13.60
C GLU A 108 36.95 12.44 13.22
N THR A 109 36.39 11.46 12.49
CA THR A 109 37.06 10.14 12.29
C THR A 109 37.08 9.58 10.86
N GLU A 110 36.20 10.00 9.93
CA GLU A 110 36.14 9.49 8.53
C GLU A 110 35.73 10.60 7.54
N ASP A 111 36.10 10.51 6.25
CA ASP A 111 35.67 11.47 5.21
C ASP A 111 34.17 11.32 4.89
N LEU A 112 33.57 12.37 4.34
CA LEU A 112 32.25 12.28 3.75
C LEU A 112 32.29 11.40 2.48
N THR A 113 31.23 10.63 2.24
CA THR A 113 31.15 9.83 1.00
C THR A 113 31.08 10.74 -0.23
N SER A 114 31.71 10.33 -1.33
CA SER A 114 31.75 11.15 -2.55
C SER A 114 30.36 11.40 -3.14
N GLY A 115 29.45 10.44 -3.05
CA GLY A 115 28.06 10.63 -3.48
C GLY A 115 27.33 11.69 -2.66
N TYR A 116 27.53 11.72 -1.33
CA TYR A 116 26.95 12.73 -0.46
C TYR A 116 27.54 14.11 -0.77
N ALA A 117 28.87 14.24 -0.86
CA ALA A 117 29.51 15.52 -1.16
C ALA A 117 29.10 16.08 -2.52
N LEU A 118 29.06 15.27 -3.58
CA LEU A 118 28.63 15.70 -4.92
C LEU A 118 27.17 16.15 -4.95
N ALA A 119 26.27 15.44 -4.26
CA ALA A 119 24.88 15.82 -4.15
C ALA A 119 24.70 17.17 -3.44
N ARG A 120 25.40 17.38 -2.31
CA ARG A 120 25.36 18.66 -1.59
C ARG A 120 25.98 19.81 -2.40
N LEU A 121 27.06 19.56 -3.15
CA LEU A 121 27.67 20.55 -4.06
C LEU A 121 26.70 20.96 -5.17
N HIS A 122 25.92 20.02 -5.72
CA HIS A 122 24.88 20.32 -6.70
C HIS A 122 23.76 21.19 -6.11
N GLU A 123 23.26 20.88 -4.91
CA GLU A 123 22.23 21.67 -4.24
C GLU A 123 22.72 23.09 -3.91
N ILE A 124 23.98 23.25 -3.50
CA ILE A 124 24.60 24.57 -3.29
C ILE A 124 24.65 25.35 -4.61
N ALA A 125 25.12 24.74 -5.69
CA ALA A 125 25.19 25.38 -7.01
C ALA A 125 23.80 25.76 -7.55
N ASP A 126 22.78 24.93 -7.31
CA ASP A 126 21.41 25.22 -7.71
C ASP A 126 20.85 26.44 -6.98
N ILE A 127 20.98 26.50 -5.64
CA ILE A 127 20.52 27.66 -4.87
C ILE A 127 21.28 28.94 -5.27
N LEU A 128 22.59 28.85 -5.54
CA LEU A 128 23.37 29.99 -6.02
C LEU A 128 22.88 30.49 -7.39
N GLY A 129 22.49 29.58 -8.28
CA GLY A 129 21.83 29.92 -9.54
C GLY A 129 20.51 30.66 -9.34
N GLN A 130 19.71 30.20 -8.38
CA GLN A 130 18.40 30.76 -8.05
C GLN A 130 18.46 32.17 -7.45
N ILE A 131 19.50 32.49 -6.66
CA ILE A 131 19.73 33.86 -6.16
C ILE A 131 20.49 34.75 -7.17
N ASN A 132 20.65 34.28 -8.41
CA ASN A 132 21.27 34.97 -9.55
C ASN A 132 22.73 35.43 -9.29
N VAL A 133 23.55 34.54 -8.71
CA VAL A 133 24.99 34.77 -8.51
C VAL A 133 25.84 33.78 -9.34
N PRO A 134 25.95 34.00 -10.67
CA PRO A 134 26.52 33.02 -11.60
C PRO A 134 28.02 32.76 -11.40
N GLU A 135 28.79 33.75 -10.92
CA GLU A 135 30.23 33.59 -10.64
C GLU A 135 30.45 32.59 -9.50
N GLN A 136 29.75 32.76 -8.38
CA GLN A 136 29.82 31.87 -7.22
C GLN A 136 29.27 30.47 -7.54
N LYS A 137 28.25 30.38 -8.39
CA LYS A 137 27.76 29.10 -8.92
C LYS A 137 28.86 28.38 -9.70
N GLN A 138 29.53 29.06 -10.63
CA GLN A 138 30.63 28.50 -11.42
C GLN A 138 31.81 28.06 -10.55
N GLU A 139 32.12 28.80 -9.48
CA GLU A 139 33.16 28.38 -8.52
C GLU A 139 32.80 27.07 -7.80
N VAL A 140 31.55 26.89 -7.37
CA VAL A 140 31.08 25.63 -6.75
C VAL A 140 31.03 24.49 -7.76
N GLU A 141 30.60 24.75 -9.00
CA GLU A 141 30.64 23.77 -10.10
C GLU A 141 32.09 23.36 -10.41
N ALA A 142 33.04 24.30 -10.41
CA ALA A 142 34.46 23.98 -10.60
C ALA A 142 35.05 23.16 -9.45
N ILE A 143 34.61 23.38 -8.20
CA ILE A 143 34.98 22.54 -7.05
C ILE A 143 34.42 21.12 -7.23
N ARG A 144 33.16 20.99 -7.63
CA ARG A 144 32.50 19.72 -7.93
C ARG A 144 33.21 18.97 -9.06
N ASP A 145 33.54 19.65 -10.14
CA ASP A 145 34.15 19.05 -11.33
C ASP A 145 35.61 18.63 -11.05
N LYS A 146 36.34 19.38 -10.19
CA LYS A 146 37.64 18.96 -9.65
C LYS A 146 37.53 17.74 -8.73
N LEU A 147 36.48 17.65 -7.92
CA LEU A 147 36.23 16.50 -7.06
C LEU A 147 35.91 15.25 -7.91
N LEU A 148 35.13 15.40 -8.98
CA LEU A 148 34.82 14.37 -9.99
C LEU A 148 36.05 13.88 -10.75
N THR A 149 37.01 14.76 -11.06
CA THR A 149 38.25 14.38 -11.77
C THR A 149 39.28 13.72 -10.85
N ASN A 150 39.32 14.11 -9.57
CA ASN A 150 40.22 13.49 -8.57
C ASN A 150 39.67 12.16 -8.01
N THR A 151 38.39 11.83 -8.22
CA THR A 151 37.83 10.50 -7.91
C THR A 151 38.15 9.49 -9.03
N THR A 152 39.44 9.19 -9.21
CA THR A 152 39.86 7.89 -9.76
C THR A 152 39.70 6.86 -8.64
N PRO A 153 39.13 5.67 -8.86
CA PRO A 153 38.51 4.90 -7.78
C PRO A 153 39.53 4.38 -6.76
N SER A 154 39.52 4.98 -5.57
CA SER A 154 39.97 4.30 -4.36
C SER A 154 38.86 3.32 -3.96
N PRO A 155 39.18 2.08 -3.55
CA PRO A 155 38.19 1.04 -3.34
C PRO A 155 37.40 1.34 -2.07
N GLU A 156 36.31 2.11 -2.19
CA GLU A 156 35.13 1.82 -1.38
C GLU A 156 34.83 0.35 -1.59
N VAL A 157 34.63 -0.38 -0.49
CA VAL A 157 34.05 -1.72 -0.52
C VAL A 157 32.60 -1.55 -0.97
N LYS A 158 32.41 -1.28 -2.27
CA LYS A 158 31.25 -1.73 -3.01
C LYS A 158 31.14 -3.22 -2.69
N PRO A 159 29.93 -3.78 -2.49
CA PRO A 159 29.77 -5.22 -2.50
C PRO A 159 30.33 -5.70 -3.84
N THR A 160 31.59 -6.11 -3.82
CA THR A 160 32.22 -6.82 -4.91
C THR A 160 31.47 -8.12 -4.84
N LEU A 161 30.56 -8.30 -5.79
CA LEU A 161 30.04 -9.59 -6.21
C LEU A 161 31.16 -10.62 -5.97
N PRO A 162 31.01 -11.49 -4.96
CA PRO A 162 32.07 -12.40 -4.56
C PRO A 162 32.54 -13.15 -5.78
N ARG A 163 33.78 -12.88 -6.20
CA ARG A 163 34.48 -13.72 -7.16
C ARG A 163 34.46 -15.14 -6.60
N ARG A 164 33.72 -16.06 -7.22
CA ARG A 164 33.99 -17.49 -7.05
C ARG A 164 33.47 -18.39 -8.19
N LYS A 165 34.47 -18.86 -8.95
CA LYS A 165 34.69 -20.21 -9.53
C LYS A 165 33.54 -20.92 -10.26
N THR A 166 33.35 -20.54 -11.52
CA THR A 166 33.47 -21.46 -12.68
C THR A 166 34.66 -20.93 -13.50
N SER A 167 35.72 -21.72 -13.65
CA SER A 167 37.08 -21.19 -13.82
C SER A 167 37.44 -20.55 -15.15
N ASP A 168 36.61 -20.56 -16.20
CA ASP A 168 37.13 -20.23 -17.55
C ASP A 168 36.12 -19.52 -18.47
N LEU A 169 35.07 -18.87 -17.96
CA LEU A 169 34.14 -18.12 -18.83
C LEU A 169 34.36 -16.61 -18.71
N THR A 170 34.40 -15.96 -19.87
CA THR A 170 34.72 -14.54 -20.01
C THR A 170 33.46 -13.66 -19.88
N PRO A 171 33.48 -12.54 -19.13
CA PRO A 171 32.37 -11.60 -19.08
C PRO A 171 32.03 -11.06 -20.47
N TRP A 172 30.75 -10.76 -20.73
CA TRP A 172 30.30 -10.38 -22.06
C TRP A 172 31.07 -9.21 -22.68
N ARG A 173 31.48 -8.26 -21.83
CA ARG A 173 32.20 -7.04 -22.22
C ARG A 173 33.56 -7.32 -22.85
N ASP A 174 34.22 -8.39 -22.41
CA ASP A 174 35.54 -8.76 -22.90
C ASP A 174 35.44 -9.67 -24.15
N VAL A 175 34.26 -10.25 -24.42
CA VAL A 175 33.96 -11.07 -25.61
C VAL A 175 33.50 -10.22 -26.80
N ILE A 176 32.71 -9.17 -26.54
CA ILE A 176 32.21 -8.26 -27.57
C ILE A 176 32.11 -6.83 -27.03
N ARG A 177 32.72 -5.89 -27.76
CA ARG A 177 32.73 -4.48 -27.41
C ARG A 177 31.49 -3.77 -27.95
N PRO A 178 30.76 -2.97 -27.14
CA PRO A 178 29.72 -2.06 -27.64
C PRO A 178 30.30 -1.02 -28.59
N ASN A 179 29.46 -0.43 -29.45
CA ASN A 179 29.86 0.67 -30.31
C ASN A 179 30.22 1.92 -29.48
N THR A 180 31.08 2.79 -30.03
CA THR A 180 31.65 3.94 -29.31
C THR A 180 30.58 4.92 -28.81
N ASP A 181 29.55 5.17 -29.61
CA ASP A 181 28.37 5.99 -29.28
C ASP A 181 27.58 5.47 -28.07
N VAL A 182 27.50 4.13 -27.93
CA VAL A 182 26.89 3.47 -26.76
C VAL A 182 27.79 3.60 -25.53
N ILE A 183 29.10 3.42 -25.69
CA ILE A 183 30.07 3.52 -24.58
C ILE A 183 30.08 4.94 -24.00
N GLU A 184 30.15 5.95 -24.87
CA GLU A 184 30.23 7.37 -24.49
C GLU A 184 28.88 7.92 -23.98
N GLY A 185 27.79 7.17 -24.14
CA GLY A 185 26.45 7.62 -23.78
C GLY A 185 25.97 8.80 -24.63
N THR A 186 26.61 9.02 -25.78
CA THR A 186 26.27 10.09 -26.74
C THR A 186 25.09 9.71 -27.62
N PHE A 187 24.62 8.46 -27.56
CA PHE A 187 23.43 7.93 -28.23
C PHE A 187 22.18 8.85 -28.06
N ARG A 188 21.87 9.70 -29.06
CA ARG A 188 20.83 10.73 -28.93
C ARG A 188 19.46 10.22 -29.35
N LYS A 189 18.41 10.71 -28.67
CA LYS A 189 16.99 10.44 -29.00
C LYS A 189 16.61 10.80 -30.45
N SER A 190 17.33 11.73 -31.08
CA SER A 190 17.10 12.20 -32.45
C SER A 190 17.72 11.32 -33.54
N GLU A 191 18.67 10.44 -33.20
CA GLU A 191 19.43 9.62 -34.17
C GLU A 191 18.65 8.43 -34.73
N PHE A 192 17.41 8.19 -34.27
CA PHE A 192 16.58 7.11 -34.79
C PHE A 192 15.56 7.55 -35.84
N ALA A 193 15.38 8.86 -36.02
CA ALA A 193 14.56 9.42 -37.06
C ALA A 193 15.38 9.54 -38.34
N ALA A 194 15.53 8.42 -39.05
CA ALA A 194 16.09 8.42 -40.38
C ALA A 194 15.25 9.36 -41.27
N ASP A 195 15.91 10.29 -41.96
CA ASP A 195 15.27 11.23 -42.88
C ASP A 195 15.91 11.05 -44.26
N LEU A 196 15.14 10.43 -45.17
CA LEU A 196 15.62 10.15 -46.51
C LEU A 196 15.97 11.42 -47.30
N GLN A 197 15.28 12.54 -47.03
CA GLN A 197 15.55 13.80 -47.72
C GLN A 197 16.89 14.39 -47.27
N GLU A 198 17.19 14.39 -45.97
CA GLU A 198 18.47 14.87 -45.46
C GLU A 198 19.64 14.04 -46.01
N VAL A 199 19.46 12.73 -46.16
CA VAL A 199 20.46 11.83 -46.76
C VAL A 199 20.66 12.14 -48.25
N PHE A 200 19.57 12.29 -49.00
CA PHE A 200 19.61 12.62 -50.43
C PHE A 200 20.35 13.94 -50.72
N GLU A 201 20.17 14.95 -49.87
CA GLU A 201 20.80 16.26 -50.02
C GLU A 201 22.23 16.33 -49.46
N GLY A 202 22.75 15.24 -48.88
CA GLY A 202 24.06 15.22 -48.22
C GLY A 202 24.11 16.07 -46.94
N ARG A 203 22.96 16.31 -46.30
CA ARG A 203 22.79 17.10 -45.08
C ARG A 203 22.43 16.26 -43.85
N ALA A 204 22.57 14.94 -43.94
CA ALA A 204 22.31 14.02 -42.84
C ALA A 204 23.07 14.47 -41.58
N LYS A 205 22.37 14.57 -40.45
CA LYS A 205 22.92 15.08 -39.18
C LYS A 205 24.02 14.19 -38.58
N THR A 206 24.08 12.95 -39.03
CA THR A 206 24.82 11.83 -38.42
C THR A 206 25.45 11.01 -39.53
N SER A 207 26.74 10.71 -39.41
CA SER A 207 27.48 9.94 -40.42
C SER A 207 26.93 8.52 -40.58
N GLU A 208 26.23 8.00 -39.56
CA GLU A 208 25.56 6.69 -39.56
C GLU A 208 24.45 6.54 -40.61
N TYR A 209 23.86 7.65 -41.07
CA TYR A 209 22.92 7.66 -42.20
C TYR A 209 23.44 8.44 -43.41
N GLY A 210 24.50 9.24 -43.26
CA GLY A 210 25.06 10.02 -44.37
C GLY A 210 26.12 9.26 -45.17
N GLU A 211 26.89 8.39 -44.51
CA GLU A 211 28.02 7.68 -45.11
C GLU A 211 27.66 6.22 -45.39
N THR A 212 27.83 5.80 -46.64
CA THR A 212 27.40 4.49 -47.17
C THR A 212 27.99 3.31 -46.41
N ASP A 213 29.30 3.30 -46.18
CA ASP A 213 30.02 2.22 -45.49
C ASP A 213 29.63 2.12 -44.01
N ILE A 214 29.55 3.26 -43.32
CA ILE A 214 29.11 3.32 -41.91
C ILE A 214 27.66 2.83 -41.78
N PHE A 215 26.76 3.31 -42.64
CA PHE A 215 25.35 2.92 -42.65
C PHE A 215 25.18 1.41 -42.79
N PHE A 216 25.83 0.78 -43.77
CA PHE A 216 25.70 -0.65 -43.98
C PHE A 216 26.44 -1.49 -42.92
N ASN A 217 27.55 -0.99 -42.36
CA ASN A 217 28.23 -1.72 -41.29
C ASN A 217 27.34 -1.85 -40.04
N GLN A 218 26.57 -0.80 -39.73
CA GLN A 218 25.65 -0.74 -38.59
C GLN A 218 24.24 -1.27 -38.91
N THR A 219 23.92 -1.48 -40.19
CA THR A 219 22.65 -2.06 -40.63
C THR A 219 22.72 -3.59 -40.67
N TYR A 220 21.73 -4.25 -40.08
CA TYR A 220 21.55 -5.70 -40.27
C TYR A 220 20.71 -5.94 -41.52
N ILE A 221 21.28 -6.60 -42.52
CA ILE A 221 20.59 -6.95 -43.75
C ILE A 221 19.66 -8.13 -43.47
N THR A 222 18.39 -7.83 -43.20
CA THR A 222 17.33 -8.85 -43.02
C THR A 222 17.06 -9.58 -44.34
N PRO A 223 16.44 -10.77 -44.32
CA PRO A 223 16.01 -11.46 -45.54
C PRO A 223 15.16 -10.58 -46.46
N GLY A 224 14.17 -9.87 -45.91
CA GLY A 224 13.34 -8.93 -46.68
C GLY A 224 14.10 -7.72 -47.23
N LEU A 225 15.06 -7.15 -46.48
CA LEU A 225 15.92 -6.10 -47.02
C LEU A 225 16.83 -6.64 -48.14
N LYS A 226 17.41 -7.84 -47.96
CA LYS A 226 18.20 -8.51 -49.00
C LYS A 226 17.38 -8.69 -50.27
N GLU A 227 16.14 -9.17 -50.15
CA GLU A 227 15.22 -9.33 -51.27
C GLU A 227 14.97 -8.00 -51.99
N LEU A 228 14.66 -6.93 -51.26
CA LEU A 228 14.46 -5.58 -51.82
C LEU A 228 15.69 -5.08 -52.60
N LEU A 229 16.88 -5.21 -52.01
CA LEU A 229 18.13 -4.77 -52.62
C LEU A 229 18.46 -5.58 -53.89
N VAL A 230 18.35 -6.90 -53.83
CA VAL A 230 18.57 -7.81 -54.96
C VAL A 230 17.59 -7.53 -56.10
N ASN A 231 16.31 -7.38 -55.77
CA ASN A 231 15.24 -7.14 -56.74
C ASN A 231 15.47 -5.82 -57.50
N THR A 232 15.76 -4.74 -56.76
CA THR A 232 16.03 -3.43 -57.36
C THR A 232 17.26 -3.46 -58.26
N LEU A 233 18.34 -4.12 -57.85
CA LEU A 233 19.54 -4.27 -58.69
C LEU A 233 19.27 -5.08 -59.97
N LYS A 234 18.49 -6.17 -59.88
CA LYS A 234 18.08 -6.94 -61.08
C LYS A 234 17.32 -6.06 -62.06
N ARG A 235 16.41 -5.24 -61.53
CA ARG A 235 15.62 -4.29 -62.32
C ARG A 235 16.52 -3.29 -63.02
N LEU A 236 17.39 -2.60 -62.30
CA LEU A 236 18.34 -1.64 -62.88
C LEU A 236 19.24 -2.26 -63.96
N GLY A 237 19.60 -3.53 -63.80
CA GLY A 237 20.44 -4.27 -64.75
C GLY A 237 19.70 -4.77 -66.00
N GLY A 238 18.38 -4.58 -66.07
CA GLY A 238 17.54 -5.10 -67.15
C GLY A 238 17.40 -6.63 -67.14
N LYS A 239 17.66 -7.27 -65.99
CA LYS A 239 17.70 -8.75 -65.82
C LYS A 239 16.41 -9.32 -65.20
N GLY A 240 15.31 -8.59 -65.30
CA GLY A 240 14.06 -8.91 -64.58
C GLY A 240 13.93 -8.08 -63.30
N GLY A 241 13.24 -8.59 -62.28
CA GLY A 241 12.91 -7.82 -61.07
C GLY A 241 11.62 -7.03 -61.20
N ASP A 242 11.04 -6.69 -60.06
CA ASP A 242 9.72 -6.10 -59.97
C ASP A 242 9.79 -4.58 -60.22
N PRO A 243 8.91 -4.05 -61.07
CA PRO A 243 8.93 -2.63 -61.45
C PRO A 243 8.46 -1.72 -60.32
N VAL A 244 7.44 -2.15 -59.57
CA VAL A 244 6.79 -1.36 -58.53
C VAL A 244 6.78 -2.19 -57.25
N ILE A 245 7.41 -1.66 -56.21
CA ILE A 245 7.58 -2.34 -54.92
C ILE A 245 6.89 -1.50 -53.84
N GLN A 246 6.03 -2.15 -53.07
CA GLN A 246 5.37 -1.55 -51.91
C GLN A 246 5.99 -2.06 -50.62
N LEU A 247 6.54 -1.13 -49.81
CA LEU A 247 7.04 -1.46 -48.48
C LEU A 247 5.92 -1.42 -47.44
N LYS A 248 5.47 -2.61 -47.01
CA LYS A 248 4.61 -2.79 -45.83
C LYS A 248 5.48 -3.21 -44.65
N THR A 249 5.37 -2.54 -43.51
CA THR A 249 6.15 -2.93 -42.32
C THR A 249 5.36 -3.86 -41.43
N GLY A 250 6.04 -4.79 -40.78
CA GLY A 250 5.42 -5.61 -39.74
C GLY A 250 5.23 -4.85 -38.43
N PHE A 251 6.19 -4.01 -38.03
CA PHE A 251 6.26 -3.47 -36.65
C PHE A 251 6.82 -2.06 -36.47
N GLY A 252 6.46 -1.10 -37.33
CA GLY A 252 6.67 0.33 -37.05
C GLY A 252 8.15 0.72 -36.89
N GLY A 253 8.77 1.08 -38.01
CA GLY A 253 10.17 1.49 -38.12
C GLY A 253 10.92 0.57 -39.08
N GLY A 254 11.38 1.12 -40.21
CA GLY A 254 12.13 0.36 -41.22
C GLY A 254 11.87 0.78 -42.66
N LYS A 255 10.76 1.48 -42.96
CA LYS A 255 10.42 1.96 -44.33
C LYS A 255 11.49 2.91 -44.87
N THR A 256 11.63 4.06 -44.22
CA THR A 256 12.63 5.08 -44.56
C THR A 256 14.05 4.51 -44.48
N HIS A 257 14.35 3.63 -43.52
CA HIS A 257 15.65 2.94 -43.42
C HIS A 257 15.95 2.07 -44.65
N SER A 258 14.94 1.36 -45.16
CA SER A 258 15.08 0.50 -46.36
C SER A 258 15.24 1.35 -47.63
N LEU A 259 14.55 2.50 -47.71
CA LEU A 259 14.75 3.46 -48.81
C LEU A 259 16.16 4.05 -48.77
N ILE A 260 16.68 4.40 -47.58
CA ILE A 260 18.07 4.87 -47.40
C ILE A 260 19.07 3.79 -47.78
N ALA A 261 18.82 2.53 -47.41
CA ALA A 261 19.66 1.41 -47.84
C ALA A 261 19.70 1.27 -49.37
N LEU A 262 18.56 1.41 -50.05
CA LEU A 262 18.51 1.45 -51.51
C LEU A 262 19.28 2.63 -52.08
N TYR A 263 19.10 3.83 -51.53
CA TYR A 263 19.83 5.03 -51.94
C TYR A 263 21.35 4.81 -51.85
N HIS A 264 21.85 4.35 -50.70
CA HIS A 264 23.28 4.08 -50.50
C HIS A 264 23.79 2.94 -51.37
N LEU A 265 23.00 1.89 -51.60
CA LEU A 265 23.41 0.82 -52.50
C LEU A 265 23.56 1.36 -53.93
N VAL A 266 22.59 2.14 -54.41
CA VAL A 266 22.60 2.66 -55.77
C VAL A 266 23.70 3.69 -56.00
N THR A 267 23.88 4.62 -55.06
CA THR A 267 24.87 5.71 -55.17
C THR A 267 26.27 5.33 -54.71
N GLY A 268 26.38 4.33 -53.83
CA GLY A 268 27.61 3.95 -53.13
C GLY A 268 28.09 2.52 -53.38
N ALA A 269 27.48 1.74 -54.28
CA ALA A 269 27.90 0.37 -54.59
C ALA A 269 29.40 0.24 -54.90
N ASN A 270 29.98 1.23 -55.60
CA ASN A 270 31.41 1.20 -55.93
C ASN A 270 32.28 1.35 -54.68
N ILE A 271 31.89 2.22 -53.74
CA ILE A 271 32.57 2.36 -52.43
C ILE A 271 32.52 1.04 -51.67
N LEU A 272 31.34 0.40 -51.63
CA LEU A 272 31.15 -0.88 -50.94
C LEU A 272 31.99 -2.02 -51.55
N ARG A 273 32.24 -2.00 -52.86
CA ARG A 273 33.11 -2.95 -53.58
C ARG A 273 34.61 -2.71 -53.37
N GLU A 274 35.00 -1.52 -52.92
CA GLU A 274 36.39 -1.18 -52.64
C GLU A 274 36.78 -1.42 -51.17
N LEU A 275 35.78 -1.73 -50.31
CA LEU A 275 36.02 -2.04 -48.91
C LEU A 275 36.99 -3.23 -48.74
N PRO A 276 37.89 -3.19 -47.73
CA PRO A 276 38.80 -4.28 -47.42
C PRO A 276 38.09 -5.63 -47.26
N THR A 277 38.73 -6.71 -47.71
CA THR A 277 38.22 -8.09 -47.57
C THR A 277 38.57 -8.70 -46.20
N ASP A 278 39.38 -8.01 -45.41
CA ASP A 278 39.84 -8.33 -44.08
C ASP A 278 39.54 -7.20 -43.07
N GLY A 279 39.74 -7.47 -41.78
CA GLY A 279 39.47 -6.50 -40.72
C GLY A 279 37.98 -6.24 -40.46
N GLU A 280 37.64 -5.01 -40.06
CA GLU A 280 36.30 -4.64 -39.57
C GLU A 280 35.21 -4.71 -40.65
N TYR A 281 35.57 -4.45 -41.91
CA TYR A 281 34.64 -4.40 -43.05
C TYR A 281 34.50 -5.73 -43.80
N ALA A 282 35.28 -6.76 -43.48
CA ALA A 282 35.26 -8.06 -44.17
C ALA A 282 33.86 -8.68 -44.25
N ARG A 283 33.11 -8.61 -43.15
CA ARG A 283 31.72 -9.10 -43.08
C ARG A 283 30.80 -8.31 -44.00
N LEU A 284 30.86 -6.97 -43.92
CA LEU A 284 30.04 -6.10 -44.75
C LEU A 284 30.34 -6.35 -46.23
N ARG A 285 31.63 -6.43 -46.59
CA ARG A 285 32.08 -6.73 -47.94
C ARG A 285 31.46 -8.02 -48.47
N LYS A 286 31.50 -9.09 -47.68
CA LYS A 286 30.86 -10.37 -48.03
C LYS A 286 29.33 -10.25 -48.20
N GLU A 287 28.65 -9.57 -47.28
CA GLU A 287 27.19 -9.38 -47.36
C GLU A 287 26.79 -8.63 -48.65
N ILE A 288 27.58 -7.62 -49.06
CA ILE A 288 27.36 -6.87 -50.31
C ILE A 288 27.69 -7.72 -51.54
N ASP A 289 28.79 -8.47 -51.53
CA ASP A 289 29.16 -9.35 -52.64
C ASP A 289 28.06 -10.41 -52.87
N GLU A 290 27.47 -10.97 -51.81
CA GLU A 290 26.33 -11.89 -51.90
C GLU A 290 25.07 -11.23 -52.51
N ILE A 291 24.81 -9.95 -52.22
CA ILE A 291 23.68 -9.20 -52.82
C ILE A 291 23.93 -8.99 -54.32
N ILE A 292 25.13 -8.57 -54.69
CA ILE A 292 25.51 -8.30 -56.08
C ILE A 292 25.47 -9.60 -56.89
N GLU A 293 25.99 -10.70 -56.35
CA GLU A 293 25.97 -12.03 -56.97
C GLU A 293 24.53 -12.54 -57.14
N ALA A 294 23.70 -12.43 -56.10
CA ALA A 294 22.28 -12.83 -56.17
C ALA A 294 21.47 -11.97 -57.15
N ALA A 295 21.87 -10.71 -57.35
CA ALA A 295 21.31 -9.81 -58.36
C ALA A 295 21.83 -10.10 -59.78
N GLU A 296 22.76 -11.06 -59.92
CA GLU A 296 23.45 -11.38 -61.17
C GLU A 296 24.11 -10.13 -61.79
N TRP A 297 24.48 -9.13 -60.99
CA TRP A 297 25.06 -7.89 -61.50
C TRP A 297 26.51 -8.12 -61.92
N ASP A 298 26.92 -7.63 -63.09
CA ASP A 298 28.31 -7.75 -63.55
C ASP A 298 29.23 -6.88 -62.66
N PRO A 299 30.19 -7.48 -61.93
CA PRO A 299 31.08 -6.73 -61.04
C PRO A 299 31.90 -5.65 -61.76
N ASN A 300 32.14 -5.80 -63.06
CA ASN A 300 32.91 -4.85 -63.87
C ASN A 300 32.08 -3.69 -64.43
N THR A 301 30.75 -3.79 -64.32
CA THR A 301 29.84 -2.71 -64.75
C THR A 301 29.60 -1.77 -63.56
N PRO A 302 29.98 -0.48 -63.67
CA PRO A 302 29.67 0.51 -62.64
C PRO A 302 28.15 0.63 -62.48
N LEU A 303 27.68 0.64 -61.23
CA LEU A 303 26.29 0.96 -60.95
C LEU A 303 26.12 2.48 -61.09
N ASN A 304 25.60 2.93 -62.22
CA ASN A 304 25.39 4.34 -62.52
C ASN A 304 23.90 4.53 -62.87
N ALA A 305 23.06 4.54 -61.82
CA ALA A 305 21.63 4.73 -61.95
C ALA A 305 21.21 6.05 -61.31
N ASN A 306 20.24 6.71 -61.91
CA ASN A 306 19.72 7.98 -61.42
C ASN A 306 18.72 7.72 -60.29
N VAL A 307 18.67 8.64 -59.31
CA VAL A 307 17.79 8.47 -58.14
C VAL A 307 16.92 9.70 -57.97
N SER A 308 15.61 9.47 -57.85
CA SER A 308 14.67 10.49 -57.41
C SER A 308 14.12 10.13 -56.03
N VAL A 309 14.08 11.11 -55.14
CA VAL A 309 13.60 11.01 -53.77
C VAL A 309 12.45 11.99 -53.58
N LEU A 310 11.27 11.45 -53.31
CA LEU A 310 10.04 12.21 -53.11
C LEU A 310 9.49 11.92 -51.71
N VAL A 311 9.78 12.81 -50.75
CA VAL A 311 9.34 12.67 -49.35
C VAL A 311 8.15 13.57 -49.09
N GLY A 312 6.97 12.98 -48.87
CA GLY A 312 5.71 13.70 -48.81
C GLY A 312 5.56 14.67 -47.62
N THR A 313 6.30 14.47 -46.54
CA THR A 313 6.36 15.39 -45.40
C THR A 313 7.28 16.58 -45.61
N TYR A 314 8.20 16.49 -46.56
CA TYR A 314 9.17 17.54 -46.87
C TYR A 314 8.71 18.43 -48.03
N LEU A 315 8.06 17.83 -49.03
CA LEU A 315 7.61 18.53 -50.22
C LEU A 315 6.55 19.57 -49.87
N SER A 316 6.84 20.83 -50.22
CA SER A 316 5.89 21.94 -50.08
C SER A 316 4.83 21.88 -51.18
N THR A 317 3.60 22.21 -50.81
CA THR A 317 2.45 22.31 -51.73
C THR A 317 2.13 23.76 -52.09
N THR A 318 2.82 24.73 -51.49
CA THR A 318 2.53 26.16 -51.63
C THR A 318 3.75 26.97 -52.06
N ASP A 319 4.95 26.59 -51.62
CA ASP A 319 6.21 27.23 -51.99
C ASP A 319 6.94 26.34 -52.99
N ALA A 320 7.28 26.88 -54.15
CA ALA A 320 7.95 26.15 -55.21
C ALA A 320 9.44 26.47 -55.21
N ASP A 321 10.29 25.45 -55.13
CA ASP A 321 11.67 25.57 -55.57
C ASP A 321 11.68 25.82 -57.09
N GLU A 322 12.76 26.37 -57.62
CA GLU A 322 12.94 26.58 -59.07
C GLU A 322 14.13 25.77 -59.58
N THR A 323 14.07 25.33 -60.85
CA THR A 323 15.24 24.77 -61.54
C THR A 323 16.30 25.86 -61.73
N GLN A 324 17.50 25.47 -62.16
CA GLN A 324 18.54 26.45 -62.53
C GLN A 324 18.12 27.41 -63.65
N GLN A 325 17.09 27.07 -64.44
CA GLN A 325 16.53 27.93 -65.49
C GLN A 325 15.29 28.73 -65.05
N GLY A 326 14.93 28.68 -63.76
CA GLY A 326 13.78 29.40 -63.21
C GLY A 326 12.43 28.70 -63.47
N ASP A 327 12.43 27.41 -63.81
CA ASP A 327 11.17 26.66 -63.96
C ASP A 327 10.65 26.16 -62.60
N PRO A 328 9.33 26.21 -62.33
CA PRO A 328 8.78 25.84 -61.04
C PRO A 328 8.85 24.32 -60.76
N LEU A 329 9.24 23.95 -59.55
CA LEU A 329 9.29 22.57 -59.01
C LEU A 329 8.17 22.34 -57.98
N ASN A 330 6.96 22.76 -58.30
CA ASN A 330 5.76 22.64 -57.45
C ASN A 330 4.98 21.33 -57.63
N THR A 331 5.38 20.47 -58.56
CA THR A 331 4.71 19.19 -58.86
C THR A 331 5.61 18.00 -58.58
N LEU A 332 5.02 16.86 -58.19
CA LEU A 332 5.76 15.61 -57.94
C LEU A 332 6.52 15.15 -59.19
N TRP A 333 5.89 15.21 -60.36
CA TRP A 333 6.51 14.80 -61.62
C TRP A 333 7.61 15.76 -62.07
N GLY A 334 7.42 17.08 -61.92
CA GLY A 334 8.46 18.06 -62.22
C GLY A 334 9.72 17.84 -61.38
N LYS A 335 9.54 17.66 -60.06
CA LYS A 335 10.65 17.38 -59.13
C LYS A 335 11.31 16.03 -59.41
N MET A 336 10.53 15.01 -59.77
CA MET A 336 11.07 13.70 -60.19
C MET A 336 11.95 13.82 -61.44
N ALA A 337 11.48 14.51 -62.48
CA ALA A 337 12.25 14.65 -63.71
C ALA A 337 13.55 15.44 -63.52
N GLU A 338 13.50 16.52 -62.74
CA GLU A 338 14.68 17.31 -62.39
C GLU A 338 15.72 16.48 -61.62
N GLN A 339 15.30 15.70 -60.62
CA GLN A 339 16.22 14.84 -59.87
C GLN A 339 16.81 13.70 -60.71
N LEU A 340 16.04 13.17 -61.66
CA LEU A 340 16.46 12.03 -62.49
C LEU A 340 17.45 12.41 -63.60
N GLY A 341 17.29 13.57 -64.23
CA GLY A 341 18.12 13.96 -65.38
C GLY A 341 18.32 15.46 -65.56
N GLY A 342 18.09 16.24 -64.50
CA GLY A 342 18.23 17.69 -64.52
C GLY A 342 17.23 18.38 -65.46
N GLN A 343 17.65 19.52 -66.00
CA GLN A 343 16.80 20.36 -66.84
C GLN A 343 16.35 19.67 -68.14
N ASP A 344 17.19 18.82 -68.75
CA ASP A 344 16.86 18.15 -70.00
C ASP A 344 15.70 17.16 -69.82
N ALA A 345 15.71 16.41 -68.72
CA ALA A 345 14.61 15.56 -68.30
C ALA A 345 13.35 16.38 -67.94
N TYR A 346 13.50 17.48 -67.22
CA TYR A 346 12.39 18.38 -66.90
C TYR A 346 11.70 18.92 -68.17
N ASN A 347 12.49 19.30 -69.20
CA ASN A 347 11.97 19.84 -70.46
C ASN A 347 11.02 18.89 -71.20
N ILE A 348 11.16 17.56 -71.03
CA ILE A 348 10.28 16.55 -71.65
C ILE A 348 8.83 16.67 -71.11
N ILE A 349 8.69 17.04 -69.84
CA ILE A 349 7.39 17.14 -69.15
C ILE A 349 7.05 18.57 -68.73
N ARG A 350 7.81 19.58 -69.22
CA ARG A 350 7.74 20.97 -68.76
C ARG A 350 6.36 21.59 -68.86
N GLU A 351 5.64 21.34 -69.95
CA GLU A 351 4.27 21.86 -70.12
C GLU A 351 3.33 21.29 -69.04
N ALA A 352 3.37 19.97 -68.81
CA ALA A 352 2.61 19.30 -67.77
C ALA A 352 3.01 19.76 -66.35
N ALA A 353 4.31 20.00 -66.10
CA ALA A 353 4.82 20.54 -64.85
C ALA A 353 4.33 21.98 -64.59
N PHE A 354 4.35 22.84 -65.62
CA PHE A 354 3.93 24.23 -65.52
C PHE A 354 2.42 24.38 -65.32
N GLU A 355 1.62 23.57 -66.02
CA GLU A 355 0.16 23.61 -65.92
C GLU A 355 -0.40 22.90 -64.67
N GLY A 356 0.41 22.12 -63.96
CA GLY A 356 -0.04 21.34 -62.80
C GLY A 356 -0.96 20.17 -63.18
N ILE A 357 -0.85 19.68 -64.42
CA ILE A 357 -1.61 18.54 -64.96
C ILE A 357 -0.66 17.34 -65.06
N ALA A 358 -1.14 16.15 -64.68
CA ALA A 358 -0.33 14.95 -64.72
C ALA A 358 0.15 14.63 -66.16
N PRO A 359 1.44 14.32 -66.35
CA PRO A 359 1.96 13.92 -67.66
C PRO A 359 1.36 12.59 -68.12
N GLY A 360 1.20 12.45 -69.43
CA GLY A 360 0.74 11.19 -70.04
C GLY A 360 1.80 10.10 -70.01
N GLY A 361 1.37 8.84 -70.15
CA GLY A 361 2.29 7.68 -70.18
C GLY A 361 3.36 7.76 -71.28
N ASN A 362 3.05 8.35 -72.43
CA ASN A 362 4.01 8.57 -73.52
C ASN A 362 5.13 9.55 -73.16
N GLN A 363 4.83 10.58 -72.36
CA GLN A 363 5.84 11.53 -71.89
C GLN A 363 6.74 10.91 -70.81
N LEU A 364 6.15 10.09 -69.92
CA LEU A 364 6.89 9.36 -68.89
C LEU A 364 7.76 8.26 -69.48
N ASP A 365 7.27 7.53 -70.50
CA ASP A 365 8.05 6.54 -71.22
C ASP A 365 9.27 7.20 -71.90
N ALA A 366 9.07 8.36 -72.57
CA ALA A 366 10.16 9.13 -73.19
C ALA A 366 11.16 9.68 -72.15
N LEU A 367 10.68 10.12 -70.99
CA LEU A 367 11.51 10.56 -69.87
C LEU A 367 12.42 9.42 -69.38
N PHE A 368 11.86 8.24 -69.13
CA PHE A 368 12.63 7.09 -68.65
C PHE A 368 13.60 6.53 -69.70
N GLU A 369 13.24 6.56 -70.98
CA GLU A 369 14.16 6.19 -72.07
C GLU A 369 15.32 7.19 -72.19
N HIS A 370 15.06 8.49 -71.99
CA HIS A 370 16.09 9.52 -72.03
C HIS A 370 17.08 9.42 -70.86
N VAL A 371 16.57 9.20 -69.64
CA VAL A 371 17.37 9.18 -68.42
C VAL A 371 18.14 7.85 -68.26
N GLY A 372 17.56 6.72 -68.67
CA GLY A 372 18.15 5.39 -68.49
C GLY A 372 17.88 4.78 -67.09
N PRO A 373 18.75 3.87 -66.60
CA PRO A 373 18.51 3.14 -65.34
C PRO A 373 18.22 4.08 -64.17
N SER A 374 17.08 3.89 -63.51
CA SER A 374 16.61 4.83 -62.48
C SER A 374 15.88 4.16 -61.32
N VAL A 375 16.03 4.71 -60.12
CA VAL A 375 15.24 4.34 -58.94
C VAL A 375 14.46 5.54 -58.44
N ILE A 376 13.15 5.37 -58.25
CA ILE A 376 12.26 6.39 -57.70
C ILE A 376 11.83 5.93 -56.31
N LEU A 377 12.26 6.67 -55.28
CA LEU A 377 11.98 6.40 -53.88
C LEU A 377 10.93 7.39 -53.39
N MET A 378 9.79 6.86 -52.95
CA MET A 378 8.66 7.66 -52.48
C MET A 378 8.35 7.34 -51.03
N ASP A 379 8.49 8.33 -50.14
CA ASP A 379 8.22 8.18 -48.70
C ASP A 379 7.05 9.05 -48.24
N GLU A 380 6.22 8.54 -47.33
CA GLU A 380 5.12 9.28 -46.68
C GLU A 380 4.16 10.02 -47.65
N LEU A 381 3.81 9.39 -48.76
CA LEU A 381 2.98 9.99 -49.83
C LEU A 381 1.59 10.44 -49.35
N VAL A 382 1.00 9.72 -48.40
CA VAL A 382 -0.32 10.07 -47.83
C VAL A 382 -0.27 11.46 -47.18
N ALA A 383 0.84 11.83 -46.54
CA ALA A 383 1.00 13.15 -45.92
C ALA A 383 0.94 14.27 -46.98
N TYR A 384 1.60 14.09 -48.12
CA TYR A 384 1.58 15.06 -49.22
C TYR A 384 0.17 15.26 -49.78
N VAL A 385 -0.49 14.18 -50.21
CA VAL A 385 -1.81 14.24 -50.86
C VAL A 385 -2.88 14.86 -49.95
N ARG A 386 -2.75 14.69 -48.62
CA ARG A 386 -3.63 15.34 -47.65
C ARG A 386 -3.48 16.87 -47.62
N ASN A 387 -2.25 17.37 -47.80
CA ASN A 387 -1.89 18.78 -47.65
C ASN A 387 -2.00 19.59 -48.94
N VAL A 388 -2.15 18.94 -50.10
CA VAL A 388 -2.21 19.63 -51.40
C VAL A 388 -3.41 20.59 -51.50
N GLN A 389 -3.10 21.85 -51.81
CA GLN A 389 -4.05 22.89 -52.24
C GLN A 389 -3.53 23.50 -53.56
N GLY A 390 -4.37 23.65 -54.57
CA GLY A 390 -4.00 24.22 -55.89
C GLY A 390 -3.84 23.20 -57.02
N VAL A 391 -3.24 22.03 -56.74
CA VAL A 391 -3.29 20.85 -57.64
C VAL A 391 -4.49 19.99 -57.23
N THR A 392 -5.30 19.50 -58.18
CA THR A 392 -6.41 18.59 -57.81
C THR A 392 -5.82 17.26 -57.35
N ARG A 393 -6.33 16.71 -56.23
CA ARG A 393 -5.94 15.37 -55.75
C ARG A 393 -6.08 14.30 -56.85
N GLU A 394 -7.05 14.49 -57.74
CA GLU A 394 -7.28 13.67 -58.94
C GLU A 394 -6.10 13.67 -59.91
N SER A 395 -5.44 14.82 -60.15
CA SER A 395 -4.23 14.87 -60.97
C SER A 395 -3.10 14.06 -60.34
N ILE A 396 -2.94 14.10 -59.01
CA ILE A 396 -1.91 13.29 -58.34
C ILE A 396 -2.20 11.79 -58.48
N TYR A 397 -3.45 11.36 -58.28
CA TYR A 397 -3.83 9.96 -58.51
C TYR A 397 -3.62 9.54 -59.97
N THR A 398 -3.93 10.42 -60.92
CA THR A 398 -3.69 10.19 -62.36
C THR A 398 -2.20 10.05 -62.66
N PHE A 399 -1.36 10.88 -62.05
CA PHE A 399 0.10 10.75 -62.14
C PHE A 399 0.57 9.42 -61.56
N PHE A 400 0.08 9.01 -60.38
CA PHE A 400 0.44 7.72 -59.79
C PHE A 400 0.08 6.54 -60.68
N GLN A 401 -1.10 6.56 -61.30
CA GLN A 401 -1.48 5.55 -62.30
C GLN A 401 -0.54 5.57 -63.51
N ALA A 402 -0.30 6.75 -64.07
CA ALA A 402 0.55 6.90 -65.25
C ALA A 402 2.01 6.48 -64.99
N VAL A 403 2.59 6.88 -63.85
CA VAL A 403 3.99 6.58 -63.51
C VAL A 403 4.17 5.10 -63.18
N THR A 404 3.26 4.48 -62.44
CA THR A 404 3.35 3.05 -62.14
C THR A 404 3.21 2.19 -63.40
N GLU A 405 2.29 2.52 -64.29
CA GLU A 405 2.15 1.83 -65.58
C GLU A 405 3.38 2.04 -66.50
N SER A 406 3.96 3.24 -66.51
CA SER A 406 5.17 3.55 -67.31
C SER A 406 6.42 2.87 -66.75
N VAL A 407 6.57 2.82 -65.43
CA VAL A 407 7.63 2.06 -64.76
C VAL A 407 7.50 0.56 -65.04
N ASN A 408 6.28 0.03 -65.08
CA ASN A 408 6.02 -1.37 -65.45
C ASN A 408 6.46 -1.69 -66.90
N ARG A 409 6.22 -0.77 -67.84
CA ARG A 409 6.65 -0.90 -69.25
C ARG A 409 8.16 -0.73 -69.46
N SER A 410 8.83 0.03 -68.59
CA SER A 410 10.29 0.20 -68.64
C SER A 410 11.02 -1.14 -68.41
N LYS A 411 12.31 -1.21 -68.74
CA LYS A 411 13.15 -2.39 -68.48
C LYS A 411 14.10 -2.22 -67.30
N ASN A 412 14.42 -0.99 -66.94
CA ASN A 412 15.50 -0.63 -66.03
C ASN A 412 15.13 0.47 -65.03
N VAL A 413 13.83 0.70 -64.81
CA VAL A 413 13.33 1.64 -63.80
C VAL A 413 12.59 0.88 -62.71
N ALA A 414 12.87 1.23 -61.46
CA ALA A 414 12.21 0.71 -60.27
C ALA A 414 11.55 1.85 -59.48
N LEU A 415 10.32 1.65 -59.02
CA LEU A 415 9.61 2.55 -58.11
C LEU A 415 9.38 1.84 -56.79
N VAL A 416 9.86 2.43 -55.70
CA VAL A 416 9.68 1.89 -54.35
C VAL A 416 8.92 2.92 -53.51
N ALA A 417 7.72 2.53 -53.06
CA ALA A 417 6.84 3.40 -52.31
C ALA A 417 6.54 2.86 -50.91
N THR A 418 6.41 3.78 -49.95
CA THR A 418 6.00 3.46 -48.58
C THR A 418 4.58 3.96 -48.34
N LEU A 419 3.75 3.13 -47.72
CA LEU A 419 2.39 3.50 -47.33
C LEU A 419 2.17 3.24 -45.83
N PRO A 420 1.41 4.10 -45.11
CA PRO A 420 1.00 3.88 -43.72
C PRO A 420 0.24 2.56 -43.52
N GLU A 421 0.29 1.98 -42.33
CA GLU A 421 -0.39 0.70 -42.01
C GLU A 421 -1.77 0.88 -41.40
N GLY A 422 -2.06 2.05 -40.82
CA GLY A 422 -3.32 2.23 -40.09
C GLY A 422 -3.76 3.67 -39.92
N GLN A 423 -5.00 3.81 -39.45
CA GLN A 423 -5.73 5.08 -39.35
C GLN A 423 -4.98 6.18 -38.56
N VAL A 424 -4.25 5.81 -37.51
CA VAL A 424 -3.47 6.75 -36.69
C VAL A 424 -2.33 7.38 -37.50
N GLN A 425 -1.60 6.57 -38.27
CA GLN A 425 -0.47 7.01 -39.09
C GLN A 425 -0.94 7.74 -40.35
N ALA A 426 -2.06 7.29 -40.94
CA ALA A 426 -2.69 7.96 -42.07
C ALA A 426 -3.21 9.37 -41.72
N GLY A 427 -3.41 9.69 -40.42
CA GLY A 427 -3.86 10.99 -39.95
C GLY A 427 -5.38 11.16 -39.97
N GLY A 428 -6.10 10.11 -39.56
CA GLY A 428 -7.56 10.11 -39.42
C GLY A 428 -8.30 9.68 -40.69
N GLN A 429 -9.61 9.91 -40.72
CA GLN A 429 -10.50 9.30 -41.73
C GLN A 429 -10.24 9.80 -43.15
N GLY A 430 -9.89 11.09 -43.32
CA GLY A 430 -9.52 11.63 -44.63
C GLY A 430 -8.18 11.07 -45.17
N GLY A 431 -7.26 10.69 -44.27
CA GLY A 431 -6.02 10.01 -44.66
C GLY A 431 -6.24 8.55 -45.04
N MET A 432 -7.19 7.87 -44.39
CA MET A 432 -7.57 6.51 -44.75
C MET A 432 -8.10 6.43 -46.19
N THR A 433 -8.96 7.38 -46.60
CA THR A 433 -9.47 7.42 -47.97
C THR A 433 -8.36 7.61 -49.02
N VAL A 434 -7.34 8.41 -48.70
CA VAL A 434 -6.17 8.59 -49.57
C VAL A 434 -5.35 7.29 -49.62
N LEU A 435 -5.12 6.66 -48.47
CA LEU A 435 -4.41 5.38 -48.37
C LEU A 435 -5.10 4.29 -49.21
N ASP A 436 -6.40 4.10 -49.03
CA ASP A 436 -7.20 3.10 -49.76
C ASP A 436 -7.09 3.30 -51.29
N THR A 437 -7.10 4.57 -51.73
CA THR A 437 -7.00 4.91 -53.16
C THR A 437 -5.59 4.62 -53.71
N LEU A 438 -4.54 4.96 -52.97
CA LEU A 438 -3.16 4.68 -53.37
C LEU A 438 -2.86 3.18 -53.36
N GLU A 439 -3.37 2.43 -52.37
CA GLU A 439 -3.27 0.97 -52.35
C GLU A 439 -3.95 0.35 -53.57
N ALA A 440 -5.17 0.77 -53.91
CA ALA A 440 -5.87 0.28 -55.08
C ALA A 440 -5.12 0.54 -56.40
N ILE A 441 -4.40 1.66 -56.51
CA ILE A 441 -3.55 1.96 -57.68
C ILE A 441 -2.36 1.01 -57.74
N LEU A 442 -1.67 0.77 -56.63
CA LEU A 442 -0.52 -0.14 -56.56
C LEU A 442 -0.93 -1.61 -56.78
N GLU A 443 -2.07 -2.04 -56.25
CA GLU A 443 -2.61 -3.39 -56.45
C GLU A 443 -2.94 -3.65 -57.92
N ARG A 444 -3.42 -2.64 -58.67
CA ARG A 444 -3.75 -2.78 -60.09
C ARG A 444 -2.54 -3.08 -60.98
N VAL A 445 -1.33 -2.68 -60.57
CA VAL A 445 -0.09 -2.94 -61.33
C VAL A 445 0.68 -4.15 -60.79
N ASP A 446 0.04 -4.98 -59.97
CA ASP A 446 0.64 -6.14 -59.29
C ASP A 446 1.91 -5.77 -58.50
N ALA A 447 1.89 -4.63 -57.79
CA ALA A 447 3.04 -4.20 -56.99
C ALA A 447 3.42 -5.26 -55.94
N VAL A 448 4.69 -5.65 -55.91
CA VAL A 448 5.16 -6.67 -54.97
C VAL A 448 5.29 -6.06 -53.58
N SER A 449 4.66 -6.70 -52.60
CA SER A 449 4.78 -6.31 -51.20
C SER A 449 5.86 -7.12 -50.52
N ILE A 450 6.94 -6.46 -50.10
CA ILE A 450 8.02 -7.09 -49.33
C ILE A 450 7.77 -6.79 -47.85
N PRO A 451 7.41 -7.80 -47.03
CA PRO A 451 7.20 -7.60 -45.61
C PRO A 451 8.55 -7.45 -44.89
N LEU A 452 8.67 -6.44 -44.03
CA LEU A 452 9.82 -6.35 -43.12
C LEU A 452 9.61 -7.31 -41.94
N GLU A 453 10.40 -8.39 -41.90
CA GLU A 453 10.26 -9.49 -40.92
C GLU A 453 10.56 -9.11 -39.45
N VAL A 454 9.88 -9.83 -38.57
CA VAL A 454 9.80 -9.65 -37.11
C VAL A 454 10.88 -10.43 -36.37
N ASP A 455 11.13 -11.65 -36.82
CA ASP A 455 11.97 -12.63 -36.11
C ASP A 455 13.45 -12.26 -36.10
N ASN A 456 13.83 -11.21 -36.84
CA ASN A 456 15.20 -10.71 -36.91
C ASN A 456 15.40 -9.40 -36.13
N ALA A 457 14.38 -8.88 -35.44
CA ALA A 457 14.46 -7.59 -34.74
C ALA A 457 15.59 -7.53 -33.70
N PHE A 458 15.86 -8.63 -32.99
CA PHE A 458 16.97 -8.69 -32.04
C PHE A 458 18.35 -8.63 -32.71
N LYS A 459 18.51 -9.18 -33.93
CA LYS A 459 19.75 -9.08 -34.71
C LYS A 459 20.01 -7.65 -35.14
N VAL A 460 18.95 -6.91 -35.48
CA VAL A 460 19.02 -5.46 -35.74
C VAL A 460 19.51 -4.72 -34.50
N VAL A 461 18.91 -4.98 -33.34
CA VAL A 461 19.31 -4.34 -32.07
C VAL A 461 20.77 -4.66 -31.74
N ARG A 462 21.17 -5.94 -31.81
CA ARG A 462 22.55 -6.36 -31.56
C ARG A 462 23.54 -5.69 -32.51
N ARG A 463 23.23 -5.62 -33.81
CA ARG A 463 24.08 -4.97 -34.83
C ARG A 463 24.26 -3.47 -34.59
N ARG A 464 23.22 -2.80 -34.09
CA ARG A 464 23.27 -1.36 -33.81
C ARG A 464 24.06 -1.03 -32.54
N LEU A 465 23.99 -1.90 -31.52
CA LEU A 465 24.57 -1.60 -30.20
C LEU A 465 25.99 -2.14 -30.02
N PHE A 466 26.39 -3.16 -30.79
CA PHE A 466 27.69 -3.82 -30.66
C PHE A 466 28.49 -3.84 -31.96
N GLY A 467 29.82 -3.88 -31.80
CA GLY A 467 30.76 -3.96 -32.91
C GLY A 467 30.72 -5.29 -33.67
N SER A 468 31.44 -5.34 -34.79
CA SER A 468 31.55 -6.53 -35.64
C SER A 468 32.50 -7.60 -35.07
N VAL A 469 33.48 -7.19 -34.27
CA VAL A 469 34.50 -8.06 -33.68
C VAL A 469 33.94 -8.76 -32.43
N ILE A 470 33.91 -10.09 -32.47
CA ILE A 470 33.43 -10.95 -31.38
C ILE A 470 34.34 -12.18 -31.27
N ASP A 471 34.68 -12.59 -30.03
CA ASP A 471 35.26 -13.91 -29.80
C ASP A 471 34.17 -14.98 -29.85
N GLU A 472 34.06 -15.65 -31.00
CA GLU A 472 33.05 -16.68 -31.21
C GLU A 472 33.24 -17.92 -30.34
N THR A 473 34.48 -18.19 -29.90
CA THR A 473 34.80 -19.34 -29.05
C THR A 473 34.23 -19.11 -27.66
N GLU A 474 34.52 -17.95 -27.07
CA GLU A 474 34.00 -17.57 -25.74
C GLU A 474 32.48 -17.41 -25.74
N ARG A 475 31.90 -16.82 -26.80
CA ARG A 475 30.44 -16.78 -27.01
C ARG A 475 29.83 -18.17 -26.94
N ASP A 476 30.38 -19.11 -27.71
CA ASP A 476 29.82 -20.45 -27.85
C ASP A 476 29.97 -21.27 -26.56
N LEU A 477 31.10 -21.14 -25.86
CA LEU A 477 31.32 -21.74 -24.54
C LEU A 477 30.30 -21.23 -23.51
N THR A 478 30.07 -19.92 -23.49
CA THR A 478 29.09 -19.30 -22.58
C THR A 478 27.67 -19.79 -22.87
N CYS A 479 27.22 -19.76 -24.13
CA CYS A 479 25.88 -20.21 -24.51
C CYS A 479 25.66 -21.70 -24.18
N GLU A 480 26.67 -22.54 -24.41
CA GLU A 480 26.59 -23.98 -24.09
C GLU A 480 26.56 -24.23 -22.56
N ALA A 481 27.25 -23.40 -21.77
CA ALA A 481 27.18 -23.47 -20.31
C ALA A 481 25.77 -23.16 -19.78
N PHE A 482 25.10 -22.14 -20.31
CA PHE A 482 23.69 -21.85 -20.00
C PHE A 482 22.77 -22.99 -20.42
N ARG A 483 22.93 -23.53 -21.63
CA ARG A 483 22.13 -24.67 -22.09
C ARG A 483 22.28 -25.89 -21.16
N LYS A 484 23.50 -26.23 -20.75
CA LYS A 484 23.77 -27.33 -19.82
C LYS A 484 23.10 -27.09 -18.47
N MET A 485 23.15 -25.86 -17.95
CA MET A 485 22.45 -25.48 -16.73
C MET A 485 20.93 -25.72 -16.85
N TYR A 486 20.32 -25.30 -17.96
CA TYR A 486 18.90 -25.56 -18.22
C TYR A 486 18.57 -27.05 -18.34
N GLN A 487 19.44 -27.85 -18.97
CA GLN A 487 19.26 -29.30 -19.10
C GLN A 487 19.36 -30.04 -17.76
N ASN A 488 20.27 -29.62 -16.89
CA ASN A 488 20.48 -30.27 -15.60
C ASN A 488 19.32 -30.01 -14.62
N SER A 489 18.57 -28.93 -14.81
CA SER A 489 17.50 -28.48 -13.91
C SER A 489 16.19 -28.20 -14.65
N ARG A 490 15.78 -29.07 -15.60
CA ARG A 490 14.60 -28.85 -16.46
C ARG A 490 13.31 -28.46 -15.72
N GLY A 491 13.09 -28.96 -14.51
CA GLY A 491 11.89 -28.63 -13.72
C GLY A 491 11.84 -27.18 -13.21
N GLU A 492 12.99 -26.50 -13.19
CA GLU A 492 13.15 -25.13 -12.67
C GLU A 492 13.09 -24.05 -13.77
N TYR A 493 13.03 -24.45 -15.05
CA TYR A 493 13.05 -23.55 -16.21
C TYR A 493 11.91 -23.88 -17.20
N PRO A 494 11.59 -22.99 -18.17
CA PRO A 494 10.58 -23.27 -19.20
C PRO A 494 10.98 -24.43 -20.15
N ASP A 495 10.01 -25.14 -20.70
CA ASP A 495 10.24 -26.46 -21.34
C ASP A 495 11.11 -26.43 -22.62
N ASN A 496 11.17 -25.30 -23.34
CA ASN A 496 11.85 -25.15 -24.64
C ASN A 496 13.27 -24.57 -24.56
N VAL A 497 13.72 -24.09 -23.39
CA VAL A 497 15.00 -23.35 -23.31
C VAL A 497 16.23 -24.27 -23.35
N SER A 498 16.04 -25.58 -23.17
CA SER A 498 17.11 -26.58 -23.19
C SER A 498 17.44 -27.13 -24.60
N ASP A 499 16.65 -26.71 -25.60
CA ASP A 499 16.68 -27.22 -26.96
C ASP A 499 17.78 -26.59 -27.82
N GLN A 500 18.17 -27.28 -28.90
CA GLN A 500 19.17 -26.79 -29.86
C GLN A 500 18.73 -25.47 -30.52
N HIS A 501 17.44 -25.31 -30.76
CA HIS A 501 16.89 -24.09 -31.36
C HIS A 501 17.09 -22.87 -30.44
N TYR A 502 16.82 -23.02 -29.14
CA TYR A 502 17.03 -21.94 -28.18
C TYR A 502 18.52 -21.61 -28.01
N LEU A 503 19.40 -22.60 -28.04
CA LEU A 503 20.85 -22.35 -28.07
C LEU A 503 21.26 -21.49 -29.26
N GLN A 504 20.76 -21.80 -30.47
CA GLN A 504 21.06 -20.99 -31.65
C GLN A 504 20.56 -19.55 -31.47
N ARG A 505 19.36 -19.39 -30.90
CA ARG A 505 18.81 -18.09 -30.57
C ARG A 505 19.67 -17.32 -29.57
N MET A 506 20.20 -17.97 -28.54
CA MET A 506 21.13 -17.35 -27.59
C MET A 506 22.41 -16.86 -28.27
N LYS A 507 22.98 -17.65 -29.19
CA LYS A 507 24.17 -17.25 -29.96
C LYS A 507 23.89 -16.04 -30.85
N ASP A 508 22.73 -16.03 -31.50
CA ASP A 508 22.32 -14.94 -32.39
C ASP A 508 22.02 -13.64 -31.62
N CYS A 509 21.54 -13.73 -30.38
CA CYS A 509 21.25 -12.58 -29.51
C CYS A 509 22.47 -12.08 -28.71
N TYR A 510 23.56 -12.86 -28.64
CA TYR A 510 24.69 -12.57 -27.75
C TYR A 510 25.27 -11.16 -27.99
N PRO A 511 25.48 -10.37 -26.92
CA PRO A 511 25.52 -10.76 -25.51
C PRO A 511 24.21 -10.56 -24.73
N ILE A 512 23.08 -10.33 -25.41
CA ILE A 512 21.79 -10.07 -24.77
C ILE A 512 20.97 -11.37 -24.65
N HIS A 513 20.32 -11.57 -23.50
CA HIS A 513 19.53 -12.78 -23.28
C HIS A 513 18.22 -12.72 -24.07
N PRO A 514 17.79 -13.81 -24.74
CA PRO A 514 16.53 -13.82 -25.50
C PRO A 514 15.30 -13.36 -24.70
N GLU A 515 15.27 -13.67 -23.40
CA GLU A 515 14.18 -13.27 -22.49
C GLU A 515 13.93 -11.75 -22.46
N ILE A 516 14.96 -10.90 -22.59
CA ILE A 516 14.76 -9.44 -22.65
C ILE A 516 13.94 -9.06 -23.88
N PHE A 517 14.26 -9.66 -25.02
CA PHE A 517 13.57 -9.41 -26.28
C PHE A 517 12.15 -9.96 -26.24
N ASP A 518 11.93 -11.14 -25.67
CA ASP A 518 10.59 -11.72 -25.50
C ASP A 518 9.69 -10.79 -24.69
N ARG A 519 10.19 -10.20 -23.60
CA ARG A 519 9.41 -9.22 -22.82
C ARG A 519 9.18 -7.92 -23.59
N LEU A 520 10.23 -7.30 -24.15
CA LEU A 520 10.09 -5.98 -24.77
C LEU A 520 9.37 -5.98 -26.13
N PHE A 521 9.58 -7.01 -26.98
CA PHE A 521 8.95 -7.07 -28.31
C PHE A 521 7.55 -7.70 -28.28
N GLU A 522 7.22 -8.51 -27.27
CA GLU A 522 5.89 -9.12 -27.16
C GLU A 522 5.00 -8.47 -26.09
N ASP A 523 5.47 -8.30 -24.85
CA ASP A 523 4.61 -7.84 -23.75
C ASP A 523 4.43 -6.32 -23.76
N TRP A 524 5.55 -5.58 -23.91
CA TRP A 524 5.56 -4.11 -23.95
C TRP A 524 5.02 -3.54 -25.27
N ALA A 525 4.98 -4.37 -26.31
CA ALA A 525 4.43 -4.04 -27.61
C ALA A 525 2.96 -3.58 -27.60
N VAL A 526 2.20 -3.92 -26.55
CA VAL A 526 0.80 -3.55 -26.39
C VAL A 526 0.64 -2.12 -25.83
N ILE A 527 1.70 -1.53 -25.28
CA ILE A 527 1.66 -0.21 -24.65
C ILE A 527 1.42 0.88 -25.72
N PRO A 528 0.39 1.74 -25.56
CA PRO A 528 0.10 2.79 -26.53
C PRO A 528 1.29 3.72 -26.78
N GLY A 529 1.67 3.87 -28.05
CA GLY A 529 2.77 4.73 -28.46
C GLY A 529 4.17 4.22 -28.07
N PHE A 530 4.32 2.95 -27.72
CA PHE A 530 5.61 2.28 -27.65
C PHE A 530 6.09 1.90 -29.06
N GLN A 531 7.15 2.56 -29.53
CA GLN A 531 7.79 2.22 -30.80
C GLN A 531 8.71 1.03 -30.58
N ARG A 532 8.27 -0.20 -30.88
CA ARG A 532 8.94 -1.45 -30.47
C ARG A 532 10.46 -1.43 -30.68
N THR A 533 10.94 -1.25 -31.91
CA THR A 533 12.38 -1.30 -32.22
C THR A 533 13.16 -0.12 -31.65
N ARG A 534 12.65 1.12 -31.80
CA ARG A 534 13.32 2.34 -31.31
C ARG A 534 13.33 2.45 -29.79
N GLY A 535 12.24 2.04 -29.14
CA GLY A 535 12.10 1.97 -27.69
C GLY A 535 13.04 0.94 -27.09
N VAL A 536 13.10 -0.28 -27.66
CA VAL A 536 14.07 -1.31 -27.24
C VAL A 536 15.51 -0.81 -27.39
N LEU A 537 15.86 -0.23 -28.54
CA LEU A 537 17.20 0.31 -28.77
C LEU A 537 17.60 1.35 -27.71
N ARG A 538 16.68 2.25 -27.35
CA ARG A 538 16.95 3.28 -26.35
C ARG A 538 17.14 2.69 -24.96
N ILE A 539 16.24 1.81 -24.51
CA ILE A 539 16.35 1.08 -23.23
C ILE A 539 17.69 0.33 -23.16
N MET A 540 18.01 -0.43 -24.20
CA MET A 540 19.20 -1.29 -24.21
C MET A 540 20.48 -0.48 -24.33
N ALA A 541 20.53 0.59 -25.12
CA ALA A 541 21.71 1.46 -25.21
C ALA A 541 22.05 2.08 -23.86
N THR A 542 21.07 2.64 -23.15
CA THR A 542 21.26 3.21 -21.81
C THR A 542 21.72 2.14 -20.81
N CYS A 543 21.08 0.96 -20.81
CA CYS A 543 21.47 -0.15 -19.95
C CYS A 543 22.90 -0.64 -20.23
N ILE A 544 23.25 -0.91 -21.49
CA ILE A 544 24.58 -1.41 -21.89
C ILE A 544 25.66 -0.37 -21.58
N SER A 545 25.40 0.91 -21.86
CA SER A 545 26.31 2.01 -21.52
C SER A 545 26.65 1.99 -20.03
N ARG A 546 25.63 1.87 -19.18
CA ARG A 546 25.79 1.81 -17.72
C ARG A 546 26.56 0.56 -17.28
N LEU A 547 26.16 -0.63 -17.74
CA LEU A 547 26.82 -1.88 -17.40
C LEU A 547 28.29 -1.90 -17.83
N TYR A 548 28.61 -1.31 -18.99
CA TYR A 548 29.97 -1.20 -19.47
C TYR A 548 30.82 -0.27 -18.59
N GLN A 549 30.29 0.92 -18.25
CA GLN A 549 30.96 1.89 -17.37
C GLN A 549 31.18 1.35 -15.95
N GLU A 550 30.24 0.58 -15.42
CA GLU A 550 30.34 -0.04 -14.09
C GLU A 550 31.24 -1.29 -14.04
N GLN A 551 31.80 -1.70 -15.17
CA GLN A 551 32.57 -2.93 -15.30
C GLN A 551 31.78 -4.18 -14.86
N ASP A 552 30.49 -4.27 -15.22
CA ASP A 552 29.62 -5.41 -14.95
C ASP A 552 30.30 -6.77 -15.23
N PRO A 553 30.30 -7.72 -14.28
CA PRO A 553 31.03 -8.98 -14.44
C PRO A 553 30.18 -10.10 -15.07
N SER A 554 28.96 -9.82 -15.52
CA SER A 554 28.02 -10.84 -15.95
C SER A 554 28.49 -11.53 -17.23
N LEU A 555 28.14 -12.81 -17.40
CA LEU A 555 28.44 -13.56 -18.62
C LEU A 555 27.55 -13.13 -19.79
N LEU A 556 26.35 -12.62 -19.49
CA LEU A 556 25.32 -12.30 -20.45
C LEU A 556 24.43 -11.21 -19.87
N ILE A 557 23.90 -10.32 -20.70
CA ILE A 557 22.98 -9.25 -20.27
C ILE A 557 21.58 -9.86 -20.14
N MET A 558 21.19 -10.17 -18.91
CA MET A 558 19.90 -10.78 -18.54
C MET A 558 18.92 -9.71 -18.01
N PRO A 559 17.60 -10.00 -17.91
CA PRO A 559 16.65 -9.10 -17.28
C PRO A 559 17.08 -8.59 -15.88
N ALA A 560 17.78 -9.43 -15.12
CA ALA A 560 18.38 -9.07 -13.83
C ALA A 560 19.41 -7.92 -13.88
N ASN A 561 20.00 -7.65 -15.05
CA ASN A 561 21.01 -6.61 -15.24
C ASN A 561 20.42 -5.24 -15.59
N LEU A 562 19.09 -5.11 -15.72
CA LEU A 562 18.43 -3.83 -15.94
C LEU A 562 18.53 -2.97 -14.67
N THR A 563 19.53 -2.09 -14.60
CA THR A 563 19.83 -1.21 -13.45
C THR A 563 18.81 -0.07 -13.34
N LEU A 564 17.68 -0.33 -12.68
CA LEU A 564 16.59 0.64 -12.48
C LEU A 564 16.92 1.70 -11.42
N ASN A 565 18.10 1.63 -10.79
CA ASN A 565 18.65 2.71 -9.98
C ASN A 565 19.23 3.86 -10.83
N ASP A 566 19.49 3.64 -12.12
CA ASP A 566 19.88 4.69 -13.05
C ASP A 566 18.66 5.56 -13.39
N PRO A 567 18.69 6.88 -13.11
CA PRO A 567 17.53 7.75 -13.34
C PRO A 567 17.08 7.79 -14.80
N ALA A 568 18.01 7.76 -15.75
CA ALA A 568 17.66 7.85 -17.18
C ALA A 568 16.90 6.60 -17.65
N LEU A 569 17.33 5.42 -17.19
CA LEU A 569 16.65 4.16 -17.47
C LEU A 569 15.31 4.06 -16.74
N ALA A 570 15.26 4.45 -15.45
CA ALA A 570 14.04 4.48 -14.65
C ALA A 570 12.98 5.38 -15.29
N ASP A 571 13.34 6.63 -15.61
CA ASP A 571 12.46 7.61 -16.26
C ASP A 571 11.94 7.12 -17.61
N GLU A 572 12.72 6.31 -18.31
CA GLU A 572 12.28 5.69 -19.55
C GLU A 572 11.18 4.67 -19.35
N PHE A 573 11.38 3.73 -18.43
CA PHE A 573 10.38 2.72 -18.12
C PHE A 573 9.11 3.36 -17.53
N THR A 574 9.24 4.28 -16.56
CA THR A 574 8.08 4.91 -15.92
C THR A 574 7.29 5.76 -16.90
N ARG A 575 7.93 6.53 -17.79
CA ARG A 575 7.25 7.30 -18.85
C ARG A 575 6.46 6.41 -19.81
N LEU A 576 7.01 5.25 -20.17
CA LEU A 576 6.33 4.31 -21.05
C LEU A 576 5.14 3.65 -20.35
N LEU A 577 5.33 3.20 -19.10
CA LEU A 577 4.30 2.56 -18.30
C LEU A 577 3.19 3.52 -17.86
N ALA A 578 3.49 4.80 -17.66
CA ALA A 578 2.51 5.83 -17.34
C ALA A 578 1.41 5.94 -18.41
N LYS A 579 1.72 5.65 -19.69
CA LYS A 579 0.73 5.59 -20.77
C LYS A 579 -0.26 4.43 -20.64
N SER A 580 0.12 3.39 -19.88
CA SER A 580 -0.73 2.24 -19.55
C SER A 580 -1.51 2.44 -18.25
N GLY A 581 -1.26 3.53 -17.53
CA GLY A 581 -1.96 3.91 -16.30
C GLY A 581 -1.15 3.72 -15.01
N GLY A 582 -1.42 4.59 -14.04
CA GLY A 582 -0.84 4.56 -12.68
C GLY A 582 0.54 5.21 -12.55
N ASN A 583 0.96 5.44 -11.31
CA ASN A 583 2.28 5.96 -10.97
C ASN A 583 3.23 4.79 -10.65
N TRP A 584 4.28 4.64 -11.44
CA TRP A 584 5.28 3.56 -11.31
C TRP A 584 6.52 3.98 -10.52
N ASP A 585 6.68 5.27 -10.16
CA ASP A 585 7.85 5.75 -9.41
C ASP A 585 8.00 5.06 -8.03
N PRO A 586 6.93 4.85 -7.23
CA PRO A 586 7.05 4.12 -5.96
C PRO A 586 7.49 2.67 -6.15
N VAL A 587 7.03 2.04 -7.24
CA VAL A 587 7.39 0.66 -7.60
C VAL A 587 8.88 0.58 -7.92
N VAL A 588 9.38 1.47 -8.79
CA VAL A 588 10.81 1.50 -9.17
C VAL A 588 11.69 1.79 -7.94
N LYS A 589 11.24 2.69 -7.06
CA LYS A 589 11.92 2.96 -5.78
C LYS A 589 12.03 1.71 -4.91
N GLU A 590 10.96 0.92 -4.80
CA GLU A 590 10.97 -0.33 -4.03
C GLU A 590 11.81 -1.44 -4.69
N VAL A 591 11.90 -1.45 -6.03
CA VAL A 591 12.59 -2.48 -6.81
C VAL A 591 14.11 -2.39 -6.72
N ASP A 592 14.70 -1.20 -6.90
CA ASP A 592 16.16 -1.09 -7.11
C ASP A 592 16.85 0.13 -6.50
N SER A 593 16.15 1.01 -5.77
CA SER A 593 16.81 2.16 -5.14
C SER A 593 17.69 1.77 -3.94
N HIS A 594 18.66 2.61 -3.59
CA HIS A 594 19.47 2.41 -2.38
C HIS A 594 18.59 2.49 -1.12
N GLY A 595 18.73 1.52 -0.20
CA GLY A 595 17.90 1.41 0.99
C GLY A 595 16.46 0.94 0.72
N SER A 596 16.14 0.54 -0.51
CA SER A 596 14.87 -0.10 -0.87
C SER A 596 14.65 -1.39 -0.10
N ARG A 597 13.41 -1.89 -0.09
CA ARG A 597 13.08 -3.14 0.61
C ARG A 597 13.82 -4.34 0.02
N THR A 598 14.05 -4.38 -1.30
CA THR A 598 14.86 -5.42 -1.95
C THR A 598 16.32 -5.37 -1.48
N ASP A 599 16.91 -4.18 -1.40
CA ASP A 599 18.25 -3.96 -0.85
C ASP A 599 18.33 -4.40 0.63
N GLN A 600 17.34 -4.05 1.45
CA GLN A 600 17.27 -4.50 2.84
C GLN A 600 17.12 -6.03 2.98
N ILE A 601 16.42 -6.69 2.06
CA ILE A 601 16.31 -8.16 2.04
C ILE A 601 17.67 -8.79 1.71
N ASP A 602 18.37 -8.24 0.71
CA ASP A 602 19.70 -8.70 0.29
C ASP A 602 20.74 -8.52 1.41
N GLN A 603 20.78 -7.36 2.08
CA GLN A 603 21.72 -7.07 3.17
C GLN A 603 21.56 -8.00 4.38
N LYS A 604 20.41 -8.64 4.55
CA LYS A 604 20.16 -9.60 5.65
C LYS A 604 20.69 -11.01 5.37
N SER A 605 21.21 -11.30 4.16
CA SER A 605 21.68 -12.64 3.78
C SER A 605 22.94 -12.59 2.93
N GLN A 606 24.05 -13.14 3.48
CA GLN A 606 25.33 -13.23 2.77
C GLN A 606 25.20 -14.01 1.44
N SER A 607 24.39 -15.07 1.42
CA SER A 607 24.18 -15.87 0.21
C SER A 607 23.51 -15.08 -0.93
N PHE A 608 22.70 -14.06 -0.62
CA PHE A 608 22.06 -13.22 -1.62
C PHE A 608 23.05 -12.22 -2.21
N ILE A 609 23.92 -11.67 -1.36
CA ILE A 609 25.03 -10.80 -1.77
C ILE A 609 26.00 -11.57 -2.68
N GLU A 610 26.28 -12.84 -2.36
CA GLU A 610 27.18 -13.71 -3.13
C GLU A 610 26.78 -13.89 -4.60
N VAL A 611 25.49 -13.88 -4.90
CA VAL A 611 24.96 -14.00 -6.26
C VAL A 611 24.61 -12.65 -6.90
N GLY A 612 25.03 -11.53 -6.29
CA GLY A 612 24.86 -10.19 -6.84
C GLY A 612 23.54 -9.55 -6.49
N SER A 613 23.12 -9.69 -5.22
CA SER A 613 21.85 -9.15 -4.71
C SER A 613 20.65 -9.84 -5.35
N ALA A 614 20.40 -11.08 -4.90
CA ALA A 614 19.33 -11.95 -5.41
C ALA A 614 17.96 -11.25 -5.47
N ALA A 615 17.56 -10.51 -4.43
CA ALA A 615 16.26 -9.86 -4.38
C ALA A 615 16.13 -8.74 -5.42
N ARG A 616 17.15 -7.90 -5.58
CA ARG A 616 17.16 -6.87 -6.64
C ARG A 616 17.13 -7.47 -8.04
N ARG A 617 17.91 -8.53 -8.29
CA ARG A 617 17.92 -9.25 -9.58
C ARG A 617 16.54 -9.83 -9.94
N ILE A 618 15.87 -10.45 -8.96
CA ILE A 618 14.49 -10.92 -9.11
C ILE A 618 13.55 -9.75 -9.38
N ALA A 619 13.66 -8.67 -8.59
CA ALA A 619 12.75 -7.54 -8.69
C ALA A 619 12.81 -6.86 -10.08
N ARG A 620 14.01 -6.67 -10.64
CA ARG A 620 14.20 -6.15 -12.01
C ARG A 620 13.57 -7.05 -13.06
N THR A 621 13.75 -8.37 -12.91
CA THR A 621 13.18 -9.37 -13.83
C THR A 621 11.65 -9.38 -13.77
N VAL A 622 11.08 -9.39 -12.57
CA VAL A 622 9.62 -9.32 -12.37
C VAL A 622 9.06 -7.98 -12.86
N PHE A 623 9.75 -6.86 -12.61
CA PHE A 623 9.35 -5.54 -13.10
C PHE A 623 9.23 -5.52 -14.62
N LEU A 624 10.24 -6.04 -15.35
CA LEU A 624 10.19 -6.15 -16.80
C LEU A 624 8.99 -7.00 -17.27
N GLY A 625 8.68 -8.08 -16.55
CA GLY A 625 7.55 -8.97 -16.79
C GLY A 625 6.19 -8.49 -16.26
N SER A 626 6.12 -7.31 -15.61
CA SER A 626 4.87 -6.75 -15.06
C SER A 626 4.09 -5.92 -16.07
N ALA A 627 4.76 -5.47 -17.13
CA ALA A 627 4.23 -4.63 -18.18
C ALA A 627 3.55 -5.46 -19.28
N THR A 628 2.49 -6.20 -18.91
CA THR A 628 1.79 -7.08 -19.86
C THR A 628 0.45 -6.49 -20.26
N GLY A 629 0.23 -6.26 -21.56
CA GLY A 629 -1.12 -6.07 -22.12
C GLY A 629 -1.90 -7.38 -22.31
N ARG A 630 -1.37 -8.51 -21.84
CA ARG A 630 -1.98 -9.85 -21.94
C ARG A 630 -3.05 -10.04 -20.86
N ALA A 631 -4.01 -10.95 -21.11
CA ALA A 631 -5.07 -11.30 -20.15
C ALA A 631 -4.52 -11.89 -18.84
N VAL A 632 -3.35 -12.53 -18.90
CA VAL A 632 -2.65 -13.10 -17.73
C VAL A 632 -1.49 -12.19 -17.36
N LYS A 633 -1.52 -11.63 -16.14
CA LYS A 633 -0.49 -10.74 -15.61
C LYS A 633 0.66 -11.52 -14.98
N GLY A 634 1.88 -11.02 -15.15
CA GLY A 634 3.07 -11.48 -14.44
C GLY A 634 3.75 -12.72 -15.00
N ILE A 635 4.91 -13.02 -14.42
CA ILE A 635 5.81 -14.10 -14.83
C ILE A 635 5.89 -15.19 -13.76
N THR A 636 6.06 -16.42 -14.21
CA THR A 636 6.17 -17.60 -13.34
C THR A 636 7.52 -17.68 -12.64
N THR A 637 7.62 -18.46 -11.56
CA THR A 637 8.90 -18.74 -10.88
C THR A 637 9.97 -19.28 -11.86
N ARG A 638 9.59 -20.14 -12.80
CA ARG A 638 10.49 -20.67 -13.85
C ARG A 638 11.02 -19.59 -14.79
N GLN A 639 10.19 -18.60 -15.13
CA GLN A 639 10.61 -17.45 -15.94
C GLN A 639 11.50 -16.48 -15.16
N ILE A 640 11.25 -16.31 -13.85
CA ILE A 640 12.15 -15.56 -12.97
C ILE A 640 13.53 -16.21 -12.99
N HIS A 641 13.62 -17.53 -12.81
CA HIS A 641 14.89 -18.25 -12.88
C HIS A 641 15.63 -18.03 -14.20
N LEU A 642 14.90 -18.08 -15.32
CA LEU A 642 15.44 -17.83 -16.65
C LEU A 642 16.07 -16.43 -16.78
N GLY A 643 15.54 -15.43 -16.05
CA GLY A 643 16.02 -14.06 -16.09
C GLY A 643 17.10 -13.69 -15.06
N VAL A 644 17.37 -14.55 -14.06
CA VAL A 644 18.28 -14.23 -12.93
C VAL A 644 19.42 -15.22 -12.73
N VAL A 645 19.29 -16.49 -13.09
CA VAL A 645 20.27 -17.52 -12.72
C VAL A 645 21.37 -17.61 -13.77
N GLU A 646 22.63 -17.54 -13.33
CA GLU A 646 23.81 -17.77 -14.17
C GLU A 646 24.48 -19.14 -13.91
N PRO A 647 25.22 -19.69 -14.88
CA PRO A 647 25.99 -20.93 -14.71
C PRO A 647 26.88 -20.91 -13.46
N GLY A 648 26.67 -21.87 -12.57
CA GLY A 648 27.40 -21.99 -11.29
C GLY A 648 26.63 -21.43 -10.08
N GLN A 649 25.50 -20.75 -10.28
CA GLN A 649 24.63 -20.27 -9.21
C GLN A 649 23.51 -21.27 -8.89
N GLY A 650 23.12 -21.37 -7.61
CA GLY A 650 22.06 -22.26 -7.16
C GLY A 650 20.68 -21.61 -7.16
N VAL A 651 19.68 -22.28 -7.76
CA VAL A 651 18.28 -21.81 -7.83
C VAL A 651 17.66 -21.61 -6.44
N SER A 652 18.05 -22.41 -5.44
CA SER A 652 17.52 -22.35 -4.08
C SER A 652 17.71 -20.98 -3.40
N VAL A 653 18.80 -20.27 -3.74
CA VAL A 653 19.08 -18.93 -3.20
C VAL A 653 18.02 -17.93 -3.69
N TYR A 654 17.64 -18.02 -4.97
CA TYR A 654 16.62 -17.18 -5.57
C TYR A 654 15.21 -17.53 -5.07
N ASN A 655 14.91 -18.82 -4.83
CA ASN A 655 13.66 -19.24 -4.22
C ASN A 655 13.46 -18.70 -2.78
N ASP A 656 14.52 -18.71 -1.96
CA ASP A 656 14.47 -18.07 -0.62
C ASP A 656 14.27 -16.56 -0.74
N ALA A 657 15.03 -15.89 -1.62
CA ALA A 657 14.87 -14.45 -1.86
C ALA A 657 13.45 -14.10 -2.33
N LEU A 658 12.89 -14.83 -3.30
CA LEU A 658 11.53 -14.64 -3.81
C LEU A 658 10.47 -14.82 -2.72
N SER A 659 10.64 -15.83 -1.85
CA SER A 659 9.74 -16.08 -0.73
C SER A 659 9.76 -14.91 0.28
N ARG A 660 10.94 -14.36 0.58
CA ARG A 660 11.07 -13.18 1.45
C ARG A 660 10.50 -11.93 0.78
N MET A 661 10.69 -11.77 -0.52
CA MET A 661 10.14 -10.66 -1.30
C MET A 661 8.61 -10.66 -1.28
N ALA A 662 7.98 -11.81 -1.55
CA ALA A 662 6.52 -11.97 -1.53
C ALA A 662 5.91 -11.61 -0.17
N GLY A 663 6.66 -11.83 0.92
CA GLY A 663 6.25 -11.46 2.26
C GLY A 663 6.61 -10.04 2.70
N ASN A 664 7.41 -9.27 1.95
CA ASN A 664 7.97 -7.96 2.39
C ASN A 664 7.70 -6.77 1.47
N LEU A 665 7.52 -6.98 0.17
CA LEU A 665 7.33 -5.91 -0.81
C LEU A 665 5.86 -5.46 -0.86
N TYR A 666 5.63 -4.15 -0.95
CA TYR A 666 4.29 -3.57 -1.00
C TYR A 666 3.68 -3.65 -2.39
N PHE A 667 4.49 -3.55 -3.43
CA PHE A 667 3.97 -3.49 -4.80
C PHE A 667 3.98 -4.85 -5.51
N LEU A 668 4.55 -5.89 -4.89
CA LEU A 668 4.62 -7.24 -5.45
C LEU A 668 3.35 -8.04 -5.14
N TYR A 669 2.75 -8.61 -6.19
CA TYR A 669 1.60 -9.51 -6.11
C TYR A 669 2.01 -10.91 -6.58
N ASN A 670 1.36 -11.92 -6.00
CA ASN A 670 1.47 -13.31 -6.41
C ASN A 670 0.06 -13.86 -6.70
N LEU A 671 -0.13 -14.40 -7.90
CA LEU A 671 -1.36 -15.05 -8.35
C LEU A 671 -1.00 -16.41 -8.98
N ASP A 672 -1.30 -17.52 -8.31
CA ASP A 672 -1.08 -18.88 -8.82
C ASP A 672 0.31 -19.10 -9.45
N ASP A 673 1.38 -18.86 -8.69
CA ASP A 673 2.79 -18.94 -9.10
C ASP A 673 3.27 -17.82 -10.06
N ARG A 674 2.42 -16.83 -10.36
CA ARG A 674 2.80 -15.66 -11.17
C ARG A 674 3.03 -14.44 -10.32
N TYR A 675 4.17 -13.81 -10.53
CA TYR A 675 4.60 -12.61 -9.83
C TYR A 675 4.56 -11.40 -10.76
N TYR A 676 4.02 -10.29 -10.25
CA TYR A 676 4.03 -9.01 -10.94
C TYR A 676 4.01 -7.85 -9.95
N PHE A 677 4.59 -6.74 -10.37
CA PHE A 677 4.44 -5.46 -9.69
C PHE A 677 3.19 -4.73 -10.18
N HIS A 678 2.50 -4.10 -9.24
CA HIS A 678 1.35 -3.24 -9.49
C HIS A 678 1.61 -1.84 -8.94
N THR A 679 1.02 -0.81 -9.52
CA THR A 679 1.17 0.59 -9.04
C THR A 679 0.47 0.87 -7.72
N GLN A 680 -0.38 -0.04 -7.27
CA GLN A 680 -1.10 0.05 -6.00
C GLN A 680 -0.55 -0.94 -5.00
N GLU A 681 -0.31 -0.48 -3.78
CA GLU A 681 0.19 -1.29 -2.67
C GLU A 681 -0.77 -2.46 -2.35
N ASN A 682 -0.20 -3.60 -1.98
CA ASN A 682 -0.91 -4.77 -1.51
C ASN A 682 -1.44 -4.50 -0.10
N LEU A 683 -2.76 -4.31 0.01
CA LEU A 683 -3.42 -3.94 1.27
C LEU A 683 -3.17 -4.94 2.41
N ASN A 684 -3.09 -6.24 2.09
CA ASN A 684 -2.80 -7.26 3.10
C ASN A 684 -1.40 -7.08 3.67
N LYS A 685 -0.43 -6.71 2.84
CA LYS A 685 0.94 -6.48 3.28
C LYS A 685 1.06 -5.20 4.09
N VAL A 686 0.38 -4.13 3.67
CA VAL A 686 0.30 -2.88 4.44
C VAL A 686 -0.33 -3.14 5.82
N ALA A 687 -1.41 -3.93 5.88
CA ALA A 687 -2.06 -4.28 7.15
C ALA A 687 -1.12 -5.08 8.06
N LEU A 688 -0.37 -6.05 7.54
CA LEU A 688 0.59 -6.83 8.32
C LEU A 688 1.70 -5.97 8.93
N ASP A 689 2.26 -5.03 8.15
CA ASP A 689 3.34 -4.15 8.64
C ASP A 689 2.80 -3.17 9.68
N ARG A 690 1.64 -2.53 9.45
CA ARG A 690 0.98 -1.67 10.45
C ARG A 690 0.64 -2.44 11.73
N ALA A 691 0.19 -3.69 11.62
CA ALA A 691 -0.09 -4.54 12.79
C ALA A 691 1.16 -4.81 13.66
N ALA A 692 2.36 -4.75 13.08
CA ALA A 692 3.62 -4.94 13.79
C ALA A 692 4.09 -3.67 14.53
N GLU A 693 3.63 -2.49 14.11
CA GLU A 693 3.99 -1.21 14.71
C GLU A 693 3.23 -0.91 16.02
N TYR A 694 2.04 -1.48 16.22
CA TYR A 694 1.25 -1.30 17.44
C TYR A 694 1.90 -1.89 18.68
N THR A 695 1.96 -1.06 19.73
CA THR A 695 2.47 -1.43 21.06
C THR A 695 1.44 -2.23 21.85
N ASP A 696 1.92 -2.98 22.84
CA ASP A 696 1.04 -3.75 23.73
C ASP A 696 0.03 -2.87 24.48
N ASP A 697 0.40 -1.64 24.84
CA ASP A 697 -0.48 -0.71 25.58
C ASP A 697 -1.65 -0.21 24.73
N GLU A 698 -1.41 0.10 23.46
CA GLU A 698 -2.47 0.47 22.51
C GLU A 698 -3.47 -0.67 22.31
N ILE A 699 -2.95 -1.90 22.21
CA ILE A 699 -3.77 -3.11 22.04
C ILE A 699 -4.61 -3.38 23.28
N TYR A 700 -4.01 -3.29 24.47
CA TYR A 700 -4.76 -3.46 25.72
C TYR A 700 -5.79 -2.35 25.91
N GLY A 701 -5.47 -1.10 25.53
CA GLY A 701 -6.41 0.02 25.53
C GLY A 701 -7.65 -0.28 24.68
N GLU A 702 -7.47 -0.81 23.48
CA GLU A 702 -8.60 -1.19 22.61
C GLU A 702 -9.41 -2.37 23.17
N ILE A 703 -8.76 -3.38 23.77
CA ILE A 703 -9.47 -4.48 24.46
C ILE A 703 -10.35 -3.92 25.60
N ILE A 704 -9.80 -3.02 26.43
CA ILE A 704 -10.53 -2.41 27.55
C ILE A 704 -11.70 -1.57 27.04
N SER A 705 -11.49 -0.77 25.98
CA SER A 705 -12.54 0.01 25.33
C SER A 705 -13.69 -0.87 24.84
N ARG A 706 -13.38 -2.01 24.21
CA ARG A 706 -14.40 -2.98 23.78
C ARG A 706 -15.14 -3.65 24.93
N LEU A 707 -14.44 -4.00 26.02
CA LEU A 707 -15.09 -4.49 27.24
C LEU A 707 -16.07 -3.44 27.79
N GLN A 708 -15.67 -2.17 27.84
CA GLN A 708 -16.54 -1.10 28.30
C GLN A 708 -17.81 -0.97 27.42
N ARG A 709 -17.67 -1.06 26.10
CA ARG A 709 -18.82 -1.05 25.17
C ARG A 709 -19.72 -2.27 25.34
N ALA A 710 -19.13 -3.47 25.49
CA ALA A 710 -19.88 -4.73 25.60
C ALA A 710 -20.66 -4.86 26.92
N ILE A 711 -20.12 -4.32 28.01
CA ILE A 711 -20.74 -4.37 29.34
C ILE A 711 -21.73 -3.22 29.54
N GLY A 712 -21.44 -2.05 28.97
CA GLY A 712 -22.26 -0.84 29.15
C GLY A 712 -22.09 -0.19 30.52
N ARG A 713 -23.02 0.70 30.89
CA ARG A 713 -23.01 1.38 32.20
C ARG A 713 -23.75 0.55 33.24
N ASP A 714 -23.02 -0.22 34.04
CA ASP A 714 -23.55 -0.91 35.22
C ASP A 714 -22.80 -0.45 36.48
N PRO A 715 -23.47 0.20 37.45
CA PRO A 715 -22.81 0.75 38.64
C PRO A 715 -22.26 -0.31 39.61
N SER A 716 -22.63 -1.58 39.42
CA SER A 716 -22.12 -2.74 40.17
C SER A 716 -20.90 -3.37 39.52
N VAL A 717 -20.50 -2.95 38.32
CA VAL A 717 -19.39 -3.55 37.57
C VAL A 717 -18.25 -2.55 37.43
N GLN A 718 -17.08 -2.91 37.94
CA GLN A 718 -15.84 -2.18 37.70
C GLN A 718 -15.01 -2.89 36.64
N ILE A 719 -14.76 -2.20 35.53
CA ILE A 719 -14.04 -2.74 34.37
C ILE A 719 -12.58 -2.32 34.45
N CYS A 720 -11.68 -3.30 34.47
CA CYS A 720 -10.22 -3.14 34.40
C CYS A 720 -9.69 -1.98 35.27
N PRO A 721 -9.92 -2.01 36.61
CA PRO A 721 -9.52 -0.92 37.48
C PRO A 721 -8.00 -0.70 37.43
N THR A 722 -7.58 0.55 37.19
CA THR A 722 -6.17 0.96 37.19
C THR A 722 -5.64 1.32 38.58
N SER A 723 -6.55 1.48 39.55
CA SER A 723 -6.28 1.80 40.96
C SER A 723 -7.29 1.09 41.84
N LEU A 724 -6.89 0.77 43.07
CA LEU A 724 -7.73 0.07 44.06
C LEU A 724 -8.92 0.92 44.50
N SER A 725 -8.78 2.25 44.45
CA SER A 725 -9.81 3.23 44.82
C SER A 725 -11.03 3.23 43.89
N LEU A 726 -10.87 2.76 42.65
CA LEU A 726 -11.96 2.67 41.67
C LEU A 726 -12.97 1.58 42.01
N VAL A 727 -12.57 0.56 42.77
CA VAL A 727 -13.46 -0.51 43.21
C VAL A 727 -14.16 -0.10 44.51
N LYS A 728 -15.47 0.18 44.44
CA LYS A 728 -16.26 0.64 45.59
C LYS A 728 -16.15 -0.31 46.78
N ASN A 729 -15.90 0.22 47.98
CA ASN A 729 -16.02 -0.52 49.24
C ASN A 729 -17.48 -0.43 49.71
N SER A 730 -18.34 -1.30 49.18
CA SER A 730 -19.79 -1.27 49.40
C SER A 730 -20.29 -2.58 50.02
N GLU A 731 -21.34 -2.46 50.83
CA GLU A 731 -22.14 -3.56 51.37
C GLU A 731 -22.98 -4.31 50.30
N THR A 732 -23.02 -3.80 49.06
CA THR A 732 -23.71 -4.42 47.92
C THR A 732 -22.71 -5.11 46.99
N LEU A 733 -23.17 -6.17 46.30
CA LEU A 733 -22.33 -6.95 45.37
C LEU A 733 -21.64 -6.06 44.32
N GLN A 734 -20.33 -6.23 44.16
CA GLN A 734 -19.53 -5.62 43.12
C GLN A 734 -18.85 -6.69 42.28
N TYR A 735 -18.92 -6.55 40.97
CA TYR A 735 -18.22 -7.39 39.99
C TYR A 735 -17.01 -6.63 39.47
N VAL A 736 -15.86 -7.30 39.42
CA VAL A 736 -14.61 -6.70 38.96
C VAL A 736 -14.09 -7.50 37.76
N ILE A 737 -14.02 -6.86 36.60
CA ILE A 737 -13.35 -7.44 35.42
C ILE A 737 -11.87 -7.10 35.51
N LEU A 738 -11.02 -8.12 35.59
CA LEU A 738 -9.58 -7.94 35.67
C LEU A 738 -8.99 -7.49 34.33
N PRO A 739 -7.94 -6.65 34.34
CA PRO A 739 -7.29 -6.21 33.13
C PRO A 739 -6.62 -7.37 32.37
N PRO A 740 -6.43 -7.29 31.04
CA PRO A 740 -5.82 -8.36 30.23
C PRO A 740 -4.48 -8.88 30.75
N GLN A 741 -3.71 -8.02 31.41
CA GLN A 741 -2.41 -8.32 32.03
C GLN A 741 -2.54 -9.21 33.27
N ALA A 742 -3.66 -9.07 34.00
CA ALA A 742 -4.02 -9.90 35.15
C ALA A 742 -4.83 -11.12 34.66
N SER A 743 -4.13 -12.08 34.05
CA SER A 743 -4.71 -13.27 33.43
C SER A 743 -4.47 -14.54 34.23
N LEU A 744 -5.41 -15.48 34.11
CA LEU A 744 -5.24 -16.83 34.62
C LEU A 744 -4.16 -17.57 33.81
N PRO A 745 -3.37 -18.43 34.46
CA PRO A 745 -2.33 -19.19 33.77
C PRO A 745 -2.93 -20.16 32.74
N SER A 746 -2.21 -20.40 31.65
CA SER A 746 -2.61 -21.42 30.66
C SER A 746 -2.18 -22.82 31.08
N ARG A 747 -1.16 -22.90 31.96
CA ARG A 747 -0.56 -24.13 32.47
C ARG A 747 -0.26 -23.95 33.96
N ASP A 748 -0.40 -25.01 34.76
CA ASP A 748 -0.31 -24.93 36.23
C ASP A 748 1.03 -24.41 36.78
N LYS A 749 2.11 -24.49 36.01
CA LYS A 749 3.45 -23.98 36.41
C LYS A 749 3.63 -22.48 36.24
N GLU A 750 2.70 -21.80 35.59
CA GLU A 750 2.80 -20.36 35.32
C GLU A 750 2.29 -19.52 36.50
N ALA A 751 2.87 -18.34 36.70
CA ALA A 751 2.41 -17.40 37.71
C ALA A 751 0.95 -16.97 37.45
N ASN A 752 0.14 -16.93 38.51
CA ASN A 752 -1.29 -16.63 38.44
C ASN A 752 -1.55 -15.15 38.77
N THR A 753 -1.22 -14.28 37.82
CA THR A 753 -1.34 -12.82 38.00
C THR A 753 -2.77 -12.36 38.23
N ALA A 754 -3.77 -13.02 37.63
CA ALA A 754 -5.19 -12.77 37.93
C ALA A 754 -5.51 -12.96 39.41
N ARG A 755 -5.02 -14.05 40.02
CA ARG A 755 -5.26 -14.33 41.43
C ARG A 755 -4.57 -13.31 42.33
N ASP A 756 -3.33 -12.93 42.01
CA ASP A 756 -2.57 -11.98 42.81
C ASP A 756 -3.24 -10.60 42.80
N THR A 757 -3.64 -10.10 41.63
CA THR A 757 -4.39 -8.84 41.50
C THR A 757 -5.76 -8.90 42.17
N ALA A 758 -6.49 -10.01 42.02
CA ALA A 758 -7.78 -10.17 42.70
C ALA A 758 -7.63 -10.19 44.23
N LEU A 759 -6.57 -10.81 44.75
CA LEU A 759 -6.27 -10.85 46.18
C LEU A 759 -5.94 -9.45 46.73
N GLU A 760 -5.20 -8.65 45.97
CA GLU A 760 -4.88 -7.27 46.33
C GLU A 760 -6.14 -6.40 46.39
N ILE A 761 -7.01 -6.48 45.37
CA ILE A 761 -8.30 -5.77 45.34
C ILE A 761 -9.22 -6.24 46.48
N LEU A 762 -9.18 -7.53 46.82
CA LEU A 762 -9.95 -8.08 47.93
C LEU A 762 -9.49 -7.54 49.28
N ARG A 763 -8.18 -7.33 49.46
CA ARG A 763 -7.59 -6.87 50.72
C ARG A 763 -7.68 -5.36 50.91
N TYR A 764 -7.55 -4.58 49.85
CA TYR A 764 -7.37 -3.14 49.95
C TYR A 764 -8.41 -2.34 49.14
N SER A 765 -8.82 -1.18 49.66
CA SER A 765 -9.81 -0.31 49.02
C SER A 765 -9.28 1.03 48.54
N GLY A 766 -7.99 1.30 48.73
CA GLY A 766 -7.35 2.52 48.27
C GLY A 766 -5.85 2.34 48.15
N ASP A 767 -5.21 3.22 47.37
CA ASP A 767 -3.80 3.09 46.98
C ASP A 767 -2.82 3.26 48.16
N ASN A 768 -3.30 3.78 49.30
CA ASN A 768 -2.55 3.86 50.56
C ASN A 768 -2.62 2.55 51.38
N ALA A 769 -2.94 1.42 50.75
CA ALA A 769 -3.13 0.11 51.38
C ALA A 769 -4.15 0.13 52.53
N GLN A 770 -5.23 0.91 52.39
CA GLN A 770 -6.32 0.92 53.35
C GLN A 770 -7.07 -0.41 53.29
N ASP A 771 -7.19 -1.11 54.42
CA ASP A 771 -7.90 -2.38 54.51
C ASP A 771 -9.35 -2.25 54.05
N ARG A 772 -9.73 -3.13 53.13
CA ARG A 772 -11.09 -3.22 52.61
C ARG A 772 -12.01 -3.88 53.63
N THR A 773 -13.12 -3.21 53.90
CA THR A 773 -14.13 -3.65 54.88
C THR A 773 -15.03 -4.74 54.30
N PHE A 774 -15.70 -4.46 53.17
CA PHE A 774 -16.70 -5.35 52.59
C PHE A 774 -16.08 -6.34 51.60
N LYS A 775 -15.28 -7.29 52.11
CA LYS A 775 -14.55 -8.26 51.28
C LYS A 775 -15.48 -9.30 50.65
N ASN A 776 -16.55 -9.68 51.35
CA ASN A 776 -17.48 -10.71 50.88
C ASN A 776 -18.48 -10.21 49.82
N THR A 777 -18.39 -8.97 49.35
CA THR A 777 -19.25 -8.46 48.28
C THR A 777 -18.59 -8.51 46.90
N LEU A 778 -17.29 -8.86 46.82
CA LEU A 778 -16.52 -8.84 45.58
C LEU A 778 -16.56 -10.18 44.84
N LEU A 779 -16.78 -10.10 43.52
CA LEU A 779 -16.68 -11.22 42.58
C LEU A 779 -15.84 -10.79 41.38
N PHE A 780 -15.02 -11.69 40.86
CA PHE A 780 -14.03 -11.34 39.84
C PHE A 780 -14.24 -12.09 38.54
N ILE A 781 -13.84 -11.46 37.44
CA ILE A 781 -13.95 -11.99 36.08
C ILE A 781 -12.59 -11.85 35.42
N ALA A 782 -12.06 -12.95 34.88
CA ALA A 782 -10.75 -12.98 34.26
C ALA A 782 -10.78 -13.69 32.90
N ALA A 783 -9.70 -13.51 32.15
CA ALA A 783 -9.37 -14.28 30.96
C ALA A 783 -8.13 -15.15 31.22
N ARG A 784 -7.97 -16.21 30.42
CA ARG A 784 -6.73 -17.00 30.41
C ARG A 784 -5.69 -16.39 29.48
N ARG A 785 -4.42 -16.64 29.79
CA ARG A 785 -3.28 -16.03 29.09
C ARG A 785 -3.18 -16.41 27.61
N ASP A 786 -3.55 -17.64 27.25
CA ASP A 786 -3.64 -18.09 25.85
C ASP A 786 -4.72 -17.33 25.07
N ALA A 787 -5.92 -17.21 25.65
CA ALA A 787 -7.02 -16.46 25.06
C ALA A 787 -6.69 -14.97 24.92
N ILE A 788 -5.96 -14.37 25.87
CA ILE A 788 -5.46 -12.99 25.74
C ILE A 788 -4.44 -12.88 24.62
N ARG A 789 -3.51 -13.85 24.46
CA ARG A 789 -2.54 -13.82 23.36
C ARG A 789 -3.23 -13.88 22.00
N ASP A 790 -4.24 -14.74 21.86
CA ASP A 790 -5.00 -14.86 20.62
C ASP A 790 -5.82 -13.58 20.36
N LEU A 791 -6.46 -13.02 21.40
CA LEU A 791 -7.18 -11.75 21.31
C LEU A 791 -6.26 -10.59 20.92
N LYS A 792 -5.03 -10.52 21.47
CA LYS A 792 -4.05 -9.50 21.08
C LYS A 792 -3.73 -9.55 19.59
N ASN A 793 -3.51 -10.75 19.03
CA ASN A 793 -3.22 -10.90 17.60
C ASN A 793 -4.40 -10.46 16.72
N LEU A 794 -5.64 -10.78 17.12
CA LEU A 794 -6.84 -10.36 16.42
C LEU A 794 -7.05 -8.84 16.50
N VAL A 795 -6.82 -8.23 17.67
CA VAL A 795 -6.93 -6.79 17.87
C VAL A 795 -5.87 -6.04 17.08
N LYS A 796 -4.62 -6.54 17.00
CA LYS A 796 -3.58 -5.99 16.12
C LYS A 796 -4.02 -5.93 14.67
N ASN A 797 -4.59 -7.03 14.16
CA ASN A 797 -5.10 -7.10 12.79
C ASN A 797 -6.26 -6.12 12.58
N TYR A 798 -7.20 -6.04 13.53
CA TYR A 798 -8.29 -5.06 13.48
C TYR A 798 -7.77 -3.62 13.43
N LEU A 799 -6.85 -3.24 14.32
CA LEU A 799 -6.30 -1.89 14.39
C LEU A 799 -5.60 -1.52 13.07
N ALA A 800 -4.87 -2.46 12.48
CA ALA A 800 -4.25 -2.27 11.18
C ALA A 800 -5.28 -1.99 10.06
N TRP A 801 -6.32 -2.83 9.93
CA TRP A 801 -7.38 -2.60 8.93
C TRP A 801 -8.17 -1.33 9.19
N ASN A 802 -8.44 -1.01 10.46
CA ASN A 802 -9.13 0.21 10.84
C ASN A 802 -8.29 1.44 10.45
N SER A 803 -6.97 1.43 10.71
CA SER A 803 -6.06 2.52 10.32
C SER A 803 -6.00 2.74 8.80
N ILE A 804 -6.13 1.66 8.01
CA ILE A 804 -6.16 1.73 6.55
C ILE A 804 -7.46 2.42 6.11
N MET A 805 -8.59 2.02 6.70
CA MET A 805 -9.91 2.58 6.37
C MET A 805 -10.05 4.05 6.80
N THR A 806 -9.54 4.44 7.97
CA THR A 806 -9.73 5.77 8.55
C THR A 806 -8.63 6.77 8.17
N GLY A 807 -7.50 6.30 7.63
CA GLY A 807 -6.38 7.15 7.23
C GLY A 807 -5.70 7.85 8.40
N ASP A 808 -5.33 7.07 9.42
CA ASP A 808 -4.76 7.55 10.69
C ASP A 808 -3.42 8.32 10.53
N ASP A 809 -3.19 9.30 11.41
CA ASP A 809 -2.06 10.24 11.37
C ASP A 809 -0.69 9.53 11.50
N LEU A 810 -0.66 8.36 12.13
CA LEU A 810 0.53 7.53 12.35
C LEU A 810 1.14 6.94 11.06
N HIS A 811 0.31 6.63 10.06
CA HIS A 811 0.74 5.86 8.89
C HIS A 811 0.43 6.52 7.55
N GLY A 812 -0.12 7.75 7.58
CA GLY A 812 -0.61 8.47 6.42
C GLY A 812 -1.89 7.84 5.86
N ALA A 813 -2.81 8.68 5.39
CA ALA A 813 -3.95 8.21 4.63
C ALA A 813 -3.45 7.53 3.34
N LEU A 814 -3.83 6.27 3.12
CA LEU A 814 -3.93 5.73 1.76
C LEU A 814 -4.98 6.62 1.08
N SER A 815 -4.50 7.67 0.39
CA SER A 815 -5.30 8.84 0.03
C SER A 815 -6.48 8.54 -0.89
N ASP A 816 -6.51 7.35 -1.51
CA ASP A 816 -7.45 7.03 -2.60
C ASP A 816 -8.01 5.60 -2.50
N LEU A 817 -8.58 5.21 -1.35
CA LEU A 817 -9.40 3.98 -1.25
C LEU A 817 -10.71 4.15 -2.05
N THR A 818 -10.73 3.65 -3.28
CA THR A 818 -11.88 3.68 -4.19
C THR A 818 -12.19 2.30 -4.78
N GLY A 819 -13.45 2.06 -5.14
CA GLY A 819 -13.92 0.83 -5.79
C GLY A 819 -13.62 -0.46 -5.01
N GLU A 820 -13.16 -1.49 -5.71
CA GLU A 820 -12.87 -2.84 -5.17
C GLU A 820 -11.93 -2.83 -3.94
N ARG A 821 -10.99 -1.88 -3.84
CA ARG A 821 -10.10 -1.76 -2.68
C ARG A 821 -10.84 -1.35 -1.41
N ARG A 822 -11.81 -0.44 -1.55
CA ARG A 822 -12.66 -0.03 -0.42
C ARG A 822 -13.51 -1.22 0.02
N ASP A 823 -14.05 -1.98 -0.92
CA ASP A 823 -14.87 -3.15 -0.64
C ASP A 823 -14.05 -4.25 0.06
N GLN A 824 -12.85 -4.54 -0.45
CA GLN A 824 -11.91 -5.48 0.18
C GLN A 824 -11.51 -5.05 1.59
N THR A 825 -11.16 -3.77 1.77
CA THR A 825 -10.78 -3.24 3.10
C THR A 825 -11.96 -3.31 4.07
N THR A 826 -13.17 -2.98 3.60
CA THR A 826 -14.39 -3.05 4.42
C THR A 826 -14.67 -4.48 4.85
N GLY A 827 -14.65 -5.44 3.91
CA GLY A 827 -14.89 -6.85 4.22
C GLY A 827 -13.83 -7.45 5.17
N ASN A 828 -12.56 -7.07 5.01
CA ASN A 828 -11.50 -7.49 5.94
C ASN A 828 -11.65 -6.85 7.32
N LEU A 829 -12.05 -5.58 7.40
CA LEU A 829 -12.30 -4.87 8.65
C LEU A 829 -13.50 -5.47 9.40
N GLU A 830 -14.62 -5.73 8.71
CA GLU A 830 -15.79 -6.40 9.29
C GLU A 830 -15.45 -7.80 9.80
N SER A 831 -14.70 -8.57 9.02
CA SER A 831 -14.25 -9.91 9.44
C SER A 831 -13.33 -9.85 10.66
N ALA A 832 -12.44 -8.85 10.74
CA ALA A 832 -11.58 -8.64 11.90
C ALA A 832 -12.39 -8.19 13.14
N GLU A 833 -13.38 -7.32 12.96
CA GLU A 833 -14.30 -6.85 14.00
C GLU A 833 -15.08 -8.02 14.63
N ASP A 834 -15.65 -8.90 13.80
CA ASP A 834 -16.40 -10.07 14.24
C ASP A 834 -15.51 -11.08 14.96
N ALA A 835 -14.29 -11.29 14.46
CA ALA A 835 -13.31 -12.18 15.08
C ALA A 835 -12.88 -11.67 16.47
N VAL A 836 -12.60 -10.37 16.60
CA VAL A 836 -12.26 -9.75 17.90
C VAL A 836 -13.43 -9.85 18.87
N THR A 837 -14.65 -9.55 18.44
CA THR A 837 -15.85 -9.61 19.28
C THR A 837 -16.10 -11.03 19.79
N THR A 838 -16.01 -12.02 18.91
CA THR A 838 -16.16 -13.44 19.27
C THR A 838 -15.07 -13.89 20.24
N ALA A 839 -13.81 -13.54 19.98
CA ALA A 839 -12.68 -13.88 20.84
C ALA A 839 -12.77 -13.21 22.22
N LEU A 840 -13.23 -11.95 22.28
CA LEU A 840 -13.44 -11.21 23.53
C LEU A 840 -14.43 -11.92 24.45
N PHE A 841 -15.59 -12.30 23.91
CA PHE A 841 -16.64 -13.02 24.66
C PHE A 841 -16.20 -14.41 25.12
N LYS A 842 -15.34 -15.07 24.34
CA LYS A 842 -14.74 -16.36 24.69
C LYS A 842 -13.61 -16.24 25.72
N ALA A 843 -12.86 -15.14 25.71
CA ALA A 843 -11.74 -14.92 26.62
C ALA A 843 -12.23 -14.62 28.04
N TYR A 844 -13.14 -13.65 28.21
CA TYR A 844 -13.66 -13.20 29.49
C TYR A 844 -14.84 -14.07 29.97
N ARG A 845 -14.52 -15.29 30.39
CA ARG A 845 -15.50 -16.30 30.81
C ARG A 845 -15.18 -17.00 32.13
N TRP A 846 -14.06 -16.65 32.76
CA TRP A 846 -13.61 -17.29 33.98
C TRP A 846 -14.07 -16.49 35.19
N ALA A 847 -14.89 -17.12 36.01
CA ALA A 847 -15.45 -16.57 37.23
C ALA A 847 -14.51 -16.90 38.40
N LEU A 848 -14.15 -15.91 39.21
CA LEU A 848 -13.27 -16.06 40.36
C LEU A 848 -14.04 -15.64 41.63
N THR A 849 -14.29 -16.61 42.51
CA THR A 849 -15.05 -16.40 43.75
C THR A 849 -14.11 -16.46 44.95
N PRO A 850 -14.01 -15.39 45.77
CA PRO A 850 -13.26 -15.42 47.02
C PRO A 850 -13.79 -16.49 47.98
N THR A 851 -12.87 -17.22 48.59
CA THR A 851 -13.13 -18.28 49.57
C THR A 851 -12.16 -18.16 50.74
N GLN A 852 -12.63 -18.50 51.94
CA GLN A 852 -11.84 -18.47 53.16
C GLN A 852 -12.11 -19.76 53.95
N ALA A 853 -11.11 -20.61 54.07
CA ALA A 853 -11.25 -21.92 54.71
C ALA A 853 -11.21 -21.81 56.25
N ASP A 854 -10.37 -20.94 56.79
CA ASP A 854 -10.25 -20.66 58.22
C ASP A 854 -10.68 -19.22 58.50
N ALA A 855 -11.73 -19.07 59.30
CA ALA A 855 -12.28 -17.77 59.71
C ALA A 855 -11.30 -16.92 60.53
N ARG A 856 -10.30 -17.56 61.16
CA ARG A 856 -9.27 -16.87 61.97
C ARG A 856 -8.05 -16.45 61.17
N SER A 857 -7.94 -16.89 59.91
CA SER A 857 -6.80 -16.61 59.03
C SER A 857 -7.14 -15.52 58.02
N ASP A 858 -6.21 -14.58 57.78
CA ASP A 858 -6.31 -13.59 56.69
C ASP A 858 -5.84 -14.14 55.32
N THR A 859 -5.94 -15.47 55.16
CA THR A 859 -5.59 -16.17 53.93
C THR A 859 -6.84 -16.41 53.10
N TYR A 860 -6.90 -15.76 51.93
CA TYR A 860 -7.98 -15.94 50.96
C TYR A 860 -7.53 -16.77 49.77
N ASN A 861 -8.44 -17.61 49.29
CA ASN A 861 -8.30 -18.41 48.07
C ASN A 861 -9.41 -18.04 47.08
N PHE A 862 -9.32 -18.55 45.85
CA PHE A 862 -10.34 -18.34 44.83
C PHE A 862 -10.79 -19.67 44.25
N SER A 863 -12.11 -19.88 44.20
CA SER A 863 -12.72 -20.89 43.34
C SER A 863 -12.79 -20.34 41.92
N ILE A 864 -12.44 -21.16 40.92
CA ILE A 864 -12.41 -20.76 39.51
C ILE A 864 -13.43 -21.61 38.75
N ALA A 865 -14.36 -20.95 38.07
CA ALA A 865 -15.38 -21.61 37.26
C ALA A 865 -15.35 -21.13 35.80
N ASP A 866 -15.60 -22.05 34.86
CA ASP A 866 -15.83 -21.74 33.44
C ASP A 866 -17.32 -21.58 33.21
N THR A 867 -17.72 -20.43 32.68
CA THR A 867 -19.12 -20.12 32.41
C THR A 867 -19.68 -20.71 31.11
N LYS A 868 -18.83 -21.29 30.24
CA LYS A 868 -19.13 -21.80 28.90
C LYS A 868 -19.71 -20.73 27.93
N PRO A 869 -19.11 -20.49 26.76
CA PRO A 869 -19.44 -19.31 25.94
C PRO A 869 -20.68 -19.48 25.04
N GLU A 870 -21.83 -19.84 25.61
CA GLU A 870 -23.08 -20.09 24.84
C GLU A 870 -23.93 -18.83 24.62
N ASP A 871 -23.89 -17.85 25.54
CA ASP A 871 -24.56 -16.54 25.43
C ASP A 871 -23.51 -15.43 25.23
N GLY A 872 -23.76 -14.51 24.28
CA GLY A 872 -22.89 -13.36 23.98
C GLY A 872 -22.85 -12.27 25.06
N ARG A 873 -23.63 -12.41 26.14
CA ARG A 873 -23.68 -11.45 27.26
C ARG A 873 -22.82 -11.90 28.43
N ILE A 874 -21.61 -11.33 28.55
CA ILE A 874 -20.62 -11.63 29.61
C ILE A 874 -21.24 -11.59 31.02
N MET A 875 -21.86 -10.47 31.41
CA MET A 875 -22.33 -10.28 32.78
C MET A 875 -23.50 -11.20 33.15
N LYS A 876 -24.46 -11.37 32.25
CA LYS A 876 -25.62 -12.25 32.51
C LYS A 876 -25.14 -13.67 32.77
N ARG A 877 -24.32 -14.20 31.87
CA ARG A 877 -23.73 -15.53 31.98
C ARG A 877 -22.93 -15.71 33.29
N LEU A 878 -22.14 -14.71 33.68
CA LEU A 878 -21.37 -14.79 34.92
C LEU A 878 -22.25 -14.71 36.17
N ARG A 879 -23.28 -13.85 36.19
CA ARG A 879 -24.25 -13.79 37.29
C ARG A 879 -24.98 -15.12 37.46
N ASP A 880 -25.47 -15.68 36.37
CA ASP A 880 -26.16 -16.97 36.36
C ASP A 880 -25.23 -18.07 36.89
N LYS A 881 -23.95 -18.06 36.50
CA LYS A 881 -22.96 -19.02 37.00
C LYS A 881 -22.64 -18.84 38.49
N PHE A 882 -22.50 -17.61 38.97
CA PHE A 882 -22.28 -17.37 40.39
C PHE A 882 -23.48 -17.80 41.25
N ILE A 883 -24.70 -17.75 40.71
CA ILE A 883 -25.90 -18.26 41.40
C ILE A 883 -25.91 -19.79 41.35
N GLU A 884 -25.61 -20.41 40.19
CA GLU A 884 -25.53 -21.87 40.03
C GLU A 884 -24.50 -22.51 40.96
N ASP A 885 -23.34 -21.87 41.14
CA ASP A 885 -22.24 -22.37 41.98
C ASP A 885 -22.41 -21.99 43.47
N ASP A 886 -23.58 -21.52 43.90
CA ASP A 886 -23.89 -21.03 45.26
C ASP A 886 -22.93 -19.91 45.77
N ALA A 887 -22.21 -19.25 44.85
CA ALA A 887 -21.35 -18.11 45.16
C ALA A 887 -22.15 -16.83 45.46
N ILE A 888 -23.36 -16.73 44.92
CA ILE A 888 -24.39 -15.74 45.28
C ILE A 888 -25.63 -16.51 45.71
N VAL A 889 -26.03 -16.33 46.96
CA VAL A 889 -27.19 -17.01 47.53
C VAL A 889 -28.41 -16.11 47.40
N THR A 890 -29.39 -16.52 46.58
CA THR A 890 -30.65 -15.78 46.38
C THR A 890 -31.73 -16.15 47.38
N LYS A 891 -31.66 -17.35 47.96
CA LYS A 891 -32.51 -17.84 49.04
C LYS A 891 -31.70 -18.75 49.94
N ILE A 892 -31.77 -18.54 51.25
CA ILE A 892 -31.09 -19.36 52.26
C ILE A 892 -32.13 -19.94 53.22
N ALA A 893 -31.97 -21.21 53.57
CA ALA A 893 -32.81 -21.86 54.56
C ALA A 893 -32.46 -21.36 55.98
N PRO A 894 -33.45 -21.08 56.85
CA PRO A 894 -33.21 -20.61 58.21
C PRO A 894 -32.25 -21.47 59.02
N GLU A 895 -32.31 -22.80 58.87
CA GLU A 895 -31.44 -23.75 59.58
C GLU A 895 -29.97 -23.61 59.17
N ILE A 896 -29.71 -23.34 57.88
CA ILE A 896 -28.35 -23.13 57.37
C ILE A 896 -27.78 -21.82 57.94
N LEU A 897 -28.58 -20.76 57.94
CA LEU A 897 -28.18 -19.48 58.53
C LEU A 897 -27.94 -19.64 60.04
N ALA A 898 -28.83 -20.32 60.76
CA ALA A 898 -28.69 -20.59 62.19
C ALA A 898 -27.39 -21.34 62.51
N GLY A 899 -27.06 -22.38 61.75
CA GLY A 899 -25.79 -23.10 61.91
C GLY A 899 -24.56 -22.19 61.75
N LYS A 900 -24.59 -21.26 60.78
CA LYS A 900 -23.51 -20.28 60.57
C LYS A 900 -23.46 -19.24 61.69
N LEU A 901 -24.61 -18.76 62.17
CA LEU A 901 -24.69 -17.83 63.28
C LEU A 901 -24.18 -18.46 64.58
N GLN A 902 -24.57 -19.70 64.87
CA GLN A 902 -24.05 -20.45 66.02
C GLN A 902 -22.52 -20.57 65.96
N GLN A 903 -21.99 -20.92 64.78
CA GLN A 903 -20.56 -21.15 64.60
C GLN A 903 -19.72 -19.87 64.71
N TYR A 904 -20.21 -18.73 64.21
CA TYR A 904 -19.37 -17.53 64.01
C TYR A 904 -19.86 -16.26 64.70
N VAL A 905 -21.14 -16.15 65.03
CA VAL A 905 -21.74 -14.94 65.61
C VAL A 905 -22.04 -15.13 67.10
N TRP A 906 -22.87 -16.11 67.45
CA TRP A 906 -23.33 -16.35 68.82
C TRP A 906 -22.23 -16.92 69.73
N SER A 907 -21.19 -17.53 69.16
CA SER A 907 -20.01 -17.97 69.90
C SER A 907 -19.11 -16.80 70.39
N SER A 908 -19.43 -15.56 70.02
CA SER A 908 -18.74 -14.36 70.49
C SER A 908 -19.42 -13.79 71.73
N ASP A 909 -18.65 -13.41 72.74
CA ASP A 909 -19.16 -12.76 73.96
C ASP A 909 -19.95 -11.47 73.68
N ALA A 910 -19.76 -10.86 72.51
CA ALA A 910 -20.44 -9.63 72.11
C ALA A 910 -21.89 -9.82 71.65
N TYR A 911 -22.31 -11.04 71.26
CA TYR A 911 -23.60 -11.30 70.59
C TYR A 911 -24.32 -12.54 71.13
N GLN A 912 -24.08 -12.90 72.40
CA GLN A 912 -24.65 -14.11 73.02
C GLN A 912 -26.18 -14.08 73.14
N ASP A 913 -26.77 -12.89 73.30
CA ASP A 913 -28.21 -12.73 73.54
C ASP A 913 -28.97 -12.29 72.27
N HIS A 914 -28.44 -11.29 71.57
CA HIS A 914 -29.02 -10.77 70.33
C HIS A 914 -27.97 -10.07 69.45
N ILE A 915 -28.34 -9.81 68.20
CA ILE A 915 -27.58 -9.00 67.25
C ILE A 915 -28.51 -8.09 66.45
N GLU A 916 -28.13 -6.83 66.23
CA GLU A 916 -28.84 -5.95 65.30
C GLU A 916 -28.78 -6.52 63.87
N ILE A 917 -29.92 -6.54 63.18
CA ILE A 917 -30.03 -7.14 61.84
C ILE A 917 -29.15 -6.39 60.82
N GLU A 918 -29.02 -5.07 60.97
CA GLU A 918 -28.09 -4.28 60.16
C GLU A 918 -26.64 -4.69 60.42
N ARG A 919 -26.26 -4.87 61.68
CA ARG A 919 -24.92 -5.35 62.03
C ARG A 919 -24.66 -6.76 61.49
N LEU A 920 -25.66 -7.63 61.50
CA LEU A 920 -25.56 -8.95 60.88
C LEU A 920 -25.32 -8.86 59.37
N TRP A 921 -26.07 -8.01 58.66
CA TRP A 921 -25.85 -7.76 57.24
C TRP A 921 -24.42 -7.27 56.95
N GLU A 922 -23.92 -6.33 57.74
CA GLU A 922 -22.53 -5.85 57.64
C GLU A 922 -21.52 -6.98 57.85
N LEU A 923 -21.69 -7.82 58.87
CA LEU A 923 -20.79 -8.95 59.13
C LEU A 923 -20.79 -9.94 57.96
N MET A 924 -21.95 -10.22 57.37
CA MET A 924 -22.06 -11.09 56.19
C MET A 924 -21.38 -10.48 54.97
N ALA A 925 -21.46 -9.16 54.78
CA ALA A 925 -20.78 -8.44 53.70
C ALA A 925 -19.26 -8.30 53.93
N GLN A 926 -18.79 -8.30 55.20
CA GLN A 926 -17.37 -8.18 55.56
C GLN A 926 -16.61 -9.52 55.46
N ASN A 927 -17.22 -10.61 55.92
CA ASN A 927 -16.50 -11.86 56.19
C ASN A 927 -16.73 -12.91 55.09
N VAL A 928 -15.65 -13.31 54.39
CA VAL A 928 -15.71 -14.23 53.23
C VAL A 928 -16.17 -15.64 53.60
N TYR A 929 -16.01 -16.06 54.85
CA TYR A 929 -16.48 -17.36 55.34
C TYR A 929 -18.00 -17.42 55.61
N LEU A 930 -18.71 -16.28 55.62
CA LEU A 930 -20.16 -16.22 55.74
C LEU A 930 -20.83 -16.28 54.36
N PRO A 931 -22.09 -16.74 54.27
CA PRO A 931 -22.83 -16.76 53.01
C PRO A 931 -22.92 -15.38 52.35
N ARG A 932 -22.63 -15.31 51.05
CA ARG A 932 -22.76 -14.10 50.25
C ARG A 932 -24.18 -14.00 49.69
N LEU A 933 -25.04 -13.21 50.31
CA LEU A 933 -26.42 -13.02 49.88
C LEU A 933 -26.51 -12.05 48.69
N ARG A 934 -27.48 -12.26 47.80
CA ARG A 934 -27.73 -11.37 46.64
C ARG A 934 -28.06 -9.94 47.07
N ASP A 935 -28.95 -9.81 48.04
CA ASP A 935 -29.49 -8.55 48.52
C ASP A 935 -30.07 -8.72 49.94
N ARG A 936 -30.53 -7.62 50.52
CA ARG A 936 -31.13 -7.59 51.87
C ARG A 936 -32.47 -8.32 51.94
N ASN A 937 -33.18 -8.49 50.81
CA ASN A 937 -34.46 -9.21 50.79
C ASN A 937 -34.24 -10.70 51.03
N ALA A 938 -33.16 -11.30 50.50
CA ALA A 938 -32.81 -12.69 50.79
C ALA A 938 -32.62 -12.94 52.30
N LEU A 939 -32.01 -12.01 53.02
CA LEU A 939 -31.86 -12.08 54.48
C LEU A 939 -33.21 -11.88 55.19
N ALA A 940 -33.99 -10.88 54.77
CA ALA A 940 -35.29 -10.58 55.36
C ALA A 940 -36.27 -11.76 55.25
N THR A 941 -36.32 -12.42 54.09
CA THR A 941 -37.12 -13.63 53.88
C THR A 941 -36.65 -14.76 54.80
N CYS A 942 -35.33 -15.00 54.89
CA CYS A 942 -34.80 -16.05 55.77
C CYS A 942 -35.13 -15.80 57.25
N ILE A 943 -35.02 -14.56 57.73
CA ILE A 943 -35.35 -14.22 59.11
C ILE A 943 -36.86 -14.41 59.35
N ARG A 944 -37.70 -13.96 58.41
CA ARG A 944 -39.16 -14.11 58.50
C ARG A 944 -39.57 -15.57 58.63
N ASP A 945 -39.08 -16.41 57.74
CA ASP A 945 -39.36 -17.85 57.73
C ASP A 945 -38.83 -18.51 59.02
N GLY A 946 -37.64 -18.10 59.48
CA GLY A 946 -37.02 -18.63 60.69
C GLY A 946 -37.69 -18.21 62.01
N VAL A 947 -38.32 -17.03 62.08
CA VAL A 947 -39.09 -16.60 63.26
C VAL A 947 -40.40 -17.37 63.37
N GLU A 948 -41.07 -17.58 62.24
CA GLU A 948 -42.30 -18.38 62.17
C GLU A 948 -42.04 -19.83 62.60
N SER A 949 -40.91 -20.41 62.20
CA SER A 949 -40.52 -21.78 62.55
C SER A 949 -39.81 -21.92 63.92
N GLY A 950 -39.68 -20.83 64.70
CA GLY A 950 -39.06 -20.86 66.03
C GLY A 950 -37.53 -21.07 66.05
N ILE A 951 -36.85 -20.80 64.93
CA ILE A 951 -35.39 -20.90 64.79
C ILE A 951 -34.70 -19.62 65.31
N PHE A 952 -35.36 -18.47 65.19
CA PHE A 952 -34.87 -17.18 65.69
C PHE A 952 -35.97 -16.44 66.46
N GLY A 953 -35.59 -15.65 67.47
CA GLY A 953 -36.44 -14.59 67.98
C GLY A 953 -36.23 -13.29 67.20
N TYR A 954 -37.26 -12.47 67.07
CA TYR A 954 -37.17 -11.16 66.44
C TYR A 954 -37.77 -10.10 67.35
N ALA A 955 -37.12 -8.94 67.47
CA ALA A 955 -37.71 -7.76 68.05
C ALA A 955 -37.46 -6.54 67.16
N ARG A 956 -38.41 -5.60 67.14
CA ARG A 956 -38.32 -4.40 66.30
C ARG A 956 -37.27 -3.42 66.81
N ALA A 957 -36.99 -3.44 68.12
CA ALA A 957 -35.91 -2.69 68.75
C ALA A 957 -35.55 -3.32 70.10
N TYR A 958 -34.31 -3.10 70.55
CA TYR A 958 -33.87 -3.39 71.92
C TYR A 958 -33.46 -2.07 72.60
N GLN A 959 -34.14 -1.70 73.69
CA GLN A 959 -33.88 -0.46 74.44
C GLN A 959 -34.08 -0.69 75.95
N ASP A 960 -33.16 -0.19 76.77
CA ASP A 960 -33.24 -0.25 78.24
C ASP A 960 -33.49 -1.66 78.84
N GLY A 961 -33.02 -2.71 78.16
CA GLY A 961 -33.21 -4.10 78.60
C GLY A 961 -34.50 -4.76 78.11
N ASP A 962 -35.31 -4.06 77.31
CA ASP A 962 -36.60 -4.56 76.80
C ASP A 962 -36.58 -4.82 75.28
N TYR A 963 -37.23 -5.91 74.87
CA TYR A 963 -37.35 -6.36 73.49
C TYR A 963 -38.70 -5.93 72.89
N ASN A 964 -38.73 -4.74 72.31
CA ASN A 964 -39.93 -4.13 71.77
C ASN A 964 -40.53 -4.94 70.61
N ASN A 965 -41.81 -5.27 70.72
CA ASN A 965 -42.56 -6.07 69.73
C ASN A 965 -41.85 -7.41 69.42
N PHE A 966 -41.43 -8.11 70.49
CA PHE A 966 -40.86 -9.46 70.42
C PHE A 966 -41.80 -10.47 69.75
N ARG A 967 -41.26 -11.28 68.83
CA ARG A 967 -41.96 -12.35 68.07
C ARG A 967 -41.10 -13.62 68.07
N PHE A 968 -41.73 -14.75 68.35
CA PHE A 968 -41.13 -16.09 68.31
C PHE A 968 -42.21 -17.15 68.11
N GLU A 969 -42.09 -17.97 67.05
CA GLU A 969 -43.15 -18.88 66.56
C GLU A 969 -44.44 -18.13 66.20
N GLU A 970 -44.28 -16.91 65.66
CA GLU A 970 -45.36 -16.03 65.20
C GLU A 970 -45.02 -15.50 63.82
N GLN A 971 -46.02 -15.31 62.95
CA GLN A 971 -45.80 -14.72 61.63
C GLN A 971 -45.39 -13.24 61.72
N VAL A 972 -44.35 -12.87 60.99
CA VAL A 972 -43.87 -11.49 60.86
C VAL A 972 -44.19 -10.95 59.47
N GLY A 973 -45.28 -10.16 59.36
CA GLY A 973 -45.64 -9.49 58.11
C GLY A 973 -44.71 -8.31 57.78
N GLY A 974 -44.30 -8.17 56.52
CA GLY A 974 -43.68 -6.93 56.00
C GLY A 974 -42.25 -6.61 56.48
N LEU A 975 -41.48 -7.59 56.97
CA LEU A 975 -40.08 -7.36 57.40
C LEU A 975 -39.23 -6.83 56.22
N ARG A 976 -38.74 -5.59 56.34
CA ARG A 976 -37.75 -4.96 55.47
C ARG A 976 -36.51 -4.58 56.28
N ILE A 977 -35.33 -4.83 55.71
CA ILE A 977 -34.04 -4.50 56.34
C ILE A 977 -33.51 -3.22 55.69
N GLU A 978 -33.80 -2.08 56.31
CA GLU A 978 -33.31 -0.78 55.85
C GLU A 978 -32.06 -0.36 56.63
N LYS A 979 -31.35 0.64 56.11
CA LYS A 979 -30.16 1.20 56.75
C LYS A 979 -30.59 2.08 57.93
N GLY A 980 -29.99 1.92 59.11
CA GLY A 980 -30.44 2.50 60.36
C GLY A 980 -31.56 1.72 61.07
N SER A 981 -31.76 0.45 60.73
CA SER A 981 -32.80 -0.39 61.35
C SER A 981 -32.37 -0.83 62.74
N THR A 982 -33.16 -0.48 63.76
CA THR A 982 -32.94 -0.90 65.16
C THR A 982 -33.40 -2.33 65.46
N ALA A 983 -33.91 -3.05 64.46
CA ALA A 983 -34.40 -4.42 64.64
C ALA A 983 -33.28 -5.38 65.03
N VAL A 984 -33.59 -6.29 65.95
CA VAL A 984 -32.65 -7.27 66.49
C VAL A 984 -33.12 -8.70 66.24
N LEU A 985 -32.16 -9.58 65.97
CA LEU A 985 -32.31 -11.02 65.92
C LEU A 985 -31.83 -11.60 67.25
N ILE A 986 -32.66 -12.42 67.90
CA ILE A 986 -32.46 -12.95 69.25
C ILE A 986 -32.17 -14.45 69.15
N THR A 987 -31.28 -14.94 70.02
CA THR A 987 -30.95 -16.37 70.07
C THR A 987 -32.17 -17.22 70.44
N PRO A 988 -32.33 -18.42 69.87
CA PRO A 988 -33.50 -19.26 70.12
C PRO A 988 -33.65 -19.64 71.61
N GLU A 989 -32.56 -19.78 72.36
CA GLU A 989 -32.58 -20.06 73.80
C GLU A 989 -33.20 -18.91 74.59
N LEU A 990 -32.75 -17.68 74.33
CA LEU A 990 -33.28 -16.48 74.99
C LEU A 990 -34.72 -16.18 74.55
N ALA A 991 -35.03 -16.37 73.27
CA ALA A 991 -36.37 -16.17 72.75
C ALA A 991 -37.41 -17.10 73.43
N LYS A 992 -37.03 -18.35 73.72
CA LYS A 992 -37.88 -19.28 74.49
C LYS A 992 -38.13 -18.79 75.92
N LEU A 993 -37.08 -18.32 76.59
CA LEU A 993 -37.20 -17.77 77.96
C LEU A 993 -38.11 -16.54 78.00
N LEU A 994 -37.92 -15.60 77.07
CA LEU A 994 -38.75 -14.39 76.96
C LEU A 994 -40.23 -14.72 76.67
N LYS A 995 -40.49 -15.74 75.84
CA LYS A 995 -41.86 -16.23 75.58
C LYS A 995 -42.49 -16.83 76.84
N GLU A 996 -41.76 -17.68 77.57
CA GLU A 996 -42.25 -18.26 78.83
C GLU A 996 -42.53 -17.21 79.91
N GLU A 997 -41.72 -16.14 79.99
CA GLU A 997 -41.95 -15.03 80.91
C GLU A 997 -43.18 -14.19 80.53
N ARG A 998 -43.34 -13.89 79.22
CA ARG A 998 -44.54 -13.22 78.68
C ARG A 998 -45.81 -14.03 78.96
N ASP A 999 -45.76 -15.35 78.77
CA ASP A 999 -46.89 -16.26 79.01
C ASP A 999 -47.21 -16.41 80.52
N LYS A 1000 -46.21 -16.31 81.40
CA LYS A 1000 -46.39 -16.31 82.87
C LYS A 1000 -47.04 -15.02 83.38
N GLN A 1001 -46.74 -13.87 82.77
CA GLN A 1001 -47.32 -12.56 83.13
C GLN A 1001 -48.79 -12.40 82.67
N GLN A 1002 -49.30 -13.27 81.79
CA GLN A 1002 -50.68 -13.22 81.26
C GLN A 1002 -51.70 -14.16 81.96
N LYS A 1003 -51.39 -14.79 83.10
CA LYS A 1003 -52.37 -15.55 83.92
C LYS A 1003 -53.01 -14.69 85.04
N PRO A 1004 -54.35 -14.65 85.18
CA PRO A 1004 -55.03 -13.79 86.18
C PRO A 1004 -55.20 -14.44 87.57
N SER A 1005 -55.23 -13.63 88.63
CA SER A 1005 -55.54 -14.02 90.03
C SER A 1005 -56.81 -13.33 90.56
N ASP A 1006 -57.79 -14.12 91.04
CA ASP A 1006 -59.07 -13.75 91.71
C ASP A 1006 -58.87 -12.93 93.00
N THR A 1007 -59.71 -11.95 93.40
CA THR A 1007 -61.09 -12.00 93.99
C THR A 1007 -61.50 -10.54 94.41
N PRO A 1008 -62.69 -10.21 94.98
CA PRO A 1008 -64.02 -10.85 95.01
C PRO A 1008 -65.22 -9.89 94.71
N GLU A 1009 -66.39 -10.47 94.42
CA GLU A 1009 -67.72 -9.84 94.29
C GLU A 1009 -68.49 -9.77 95.64
N PRO A 1010 -69.59 -8.99 95.75
CA PRO A 1010 -70.84 -9.60 96.27
C PRO A 1010 -72.11 -9.10 95.52
N ALA A 1011 -72.89 -9.98 94.89
CA ALA A 1011 -74.09 -10.73 95.39
C ALA A 1011 -75.40 -9.89 95.43
N PRO A 1012 -76.64 -10.45 95.26
CA PRO A 1012 -77.04 -11.84 95.59
C PRO A 1012 -78.11 -12.56 94.70
N ASP A 1013 -77.99 -13.92 94.65
CA ASP A 1013 -79.03 -14.97 94.87
C ASP A 1013 -80.19 -15.18 93.85
N PRO A 1014 -80.97 -16.30 93.91
CA PRO A 1014 -80.67 -17.57 93.25
C PRO A 1014 -81.85 -18.17 92.43
N GLY A 1015 -81.58 -19.15 91.55
CA GLY A 1015 -82.64 -20.07 91.12
C GLY A 1015 -82.37 -20.97 89.91
N LYS A 1016 -81.97 -22.22 90.20
CA LYS A 1016 -82.40 -23.50 89.58
C LYS A 1016 -82.26 -23.69 88.05
N GLN A 1017 -81.33 -24.57 87.64
CA GLN A 1017 -81.53 -26.01 87.37
C GLN A 1017 -82.08 -26.34 85.96
N THR A 1018 -81.15 -26.89 85.16
CA THR A 1018 -81.28 -28.08 84.29
C THR A 1018 -82.39 -28.15 83.24
N GLY A 1019 -81.96 -28.31 81.98
CA GLY A 1019 -82.69 -29.10 80.97
C GLY A 1019 -82.72 -28.47 79.58
N ASP A 1020 -81.82 -28.97 78.72
CA ASP A 1020 -81.88 -29.17 77.26
C ASP A 1020 -82.57 -28.22 76.26
N ASP A 1021 -81.90 -28.21 75.11
CA ASP A 1021 -82.37 -28.12 73.72
C ASP A 1021 -82.47 -26.78 72.97
N ALA A 1022 -81.70 -26.79 71.87
CA ALA A 1022 -81.99 -26.33 70.51
C ALA A 1022 -82.39 -24.86 70.24
N THR A 1023 -81.45 -24.18 69.55
CA THR A 1023 -81.60 -23.23 68.43
C THR A 1023 -82.77 -22.24 68.41
N GLY A 1024 -82.46 -20.94 68.30
CA GLY A 1024 -83.44 -19.94 67.87
C GLY A 1024 -82.99 -18.47 67.84
N VAL A 1025 -82.29 -18.10 66.76
CA VAL A 1025 -82.33 -16.82 66.00
C VAL A 1025 -81.98 -15.47 66.67
N VAL A 1026 -81.07 -14.81 65.97
CA VAL A 1026 -80.43 -13.49 66.12
C VAL A 1026 -81.32 -12.34 65.61
N VAL A 1027 -81.24 -11.17 66.26
CA VAL A 1027 -81.51 -9.85 65.65
C VAL A 1027 -80.40 -8.88 66.06
N GLU A 1028 -79.69 -8.34 65.05
CA GLU A 1028 -78.66 -7.30 65.14
C GLU A 1028 -79.24 -5.87 65.18
N PRO A 1029 -78.47 -4.90 65.73
CA PRO A 1029 -78.44 -3.49 65.29
C PRO A 1029 -77.15 -3.14 64.50
N PRO A 1030 -77.11 -1.99 63.80
CA PRO A 1030 -76.40 -1.82 62.53
C PRO A 1030 -74.93 -1.37 62.63
N GLN A 1031 -74.08 -1.90 61.73
CA GLN A 1031 -72.73 -1.37 61.45
C GLN A 1031 -72.75 -0.27 60.39
N ALA A 1032 -71.89 0.75 60.58
CA ALA A 1032 -71.69 1.85 59.63
C ALA A 1032 -71.05 1.35 58.32
N LYS A 1033 -71.63 1.70 57.17
CA LYS A 1033 -71.10 1.35 55.85
C LYS A 1033 -69.91 2.26 55.48
N GLY A 1034 -68.76 1.66 55.17
CA GLY A 1034 -67.61 2.32 54.55
C GLY A 1034 -67.86 2.73 53.09
N PRO A 1035 -66.94 3.49 52.46
CA PRO A 1035 -67.10 3.99 51.10
C PRO A 1035 -67.14 2.87 50.06
N THR A 1036 -68.12 2.91 49.15
CA THR A 1036 -68.36 1.90 48.10
C THR A 1036 -67.51 2.06 46.84
N HIS A 1037 -66.69 3.12 46.76
CA HIS A 1037 -65.81 3.39 45.62
C HIS A 1037 -64.51 4.04 46.12
N VAL A 1038 -63.37 3.36 45.94
CA VAL A 1038 -62.05 3.84 46.35
C VAL A 1038 -61.21 4.06 45.09
N VAL A 1039 -60.74 5.29 44.90
CA VAL A 1039 -59.82 5.64 43.80
C VAL A 1039 -58.51 6.08 44.41
N VAL A 1040 -57.42 5.39 44.05
CA VAL A 1040 -56.06 5.78 44.42
C VAL A 1040 -55.33 6.22 43.15
N THR A 1041 -55.00 7.51 43.06
CA THR A 1041 -54.27 8.06 41.92
C THR A 1041 -52.89 8.53 42.38
N LYS A 1042 -51.82 7.92 41.86
CA LYS A 1042 -50.44 8.34 42.09
C LYS A 1042 -49.75 8.55 40.74
N ALA A 1043 -49.42 9.81 40.42
CA ALA A 1043 -48.57 10.13 39.28
C ALA A 1043 -47.11 9.97 39.71
N LEU A 1044 -46.39 9.03 39.10
CA LEU A 1044 -44.99 8.73 39.41
C LEU A 1044 -44.10 9.35 38.33
N GLN A 1045 -43.17 10.22 38.72
CA GLN A 1045 -42.03 10.61 37.88
C GLN A 1045 -40.86 9.71 38.27
N LEU A 1046 -40.37 8.95 37.31
CA LEU A 1046 -39.55 7.77 37.54
C LEU A 1046 -38.29 7.89 36.65
N GLU A 1047 -37.08 7.80 37.23
CA GLU A 1047 -35.78 7.63 36.53
C GLU A 1047 -35.21 6.19 36.67
N LEU A 1048 -34.97 5.49 35.55
CA LEU A 1048 -34.83 4.02 35.46
C LEU A 1048 -33.78 3.43 36.42
N PRO A 1049 -34.00 2.23 37.05
CA PRO A 1049 -35.09 1.23 36.85
C PRO A 1049 -36.17 1.12 37.98
N PHE A 1050 -37.37 0.58 37.68
CA PHE A 1050 -38.63 0.74 38.47
C PHE A 1050 -39.35 -0.52 39.00
N GLY A 1051 -38.66 -1.66 39.16
CA GLY A 1051 -39.34 -2.93 39.48
C GLY A 1051 -40.16 -2.92 40.77
N ASP A 1052 -39.63 -2.33 41.84
CA ASP A 1052 -40.13 -2.59 43.20
C ASP A 1052 -41.45 -1.89 43.54
N GLU A 1053 -41.77 -0.76 42.89
CA GLU A 1053 -42.94 0.06 43.25
C GLU A 1053 -44.25 -0.44 42.63
N ILE A 1054 -44.18 -1.07 41.45
CA ILE A 1054 -45.35 -1.68 40.79
C ILE A 1054 -45.79 -2.93 41.56
N ASP A 1055 -44.84 -3.74 42.00
CA ASP A 1055 -45.09 -4.90 42.86
C ASP A 1055 -45.72 -4.46 44.19
N MET A 1056 -45.31 -3.31 44.74
CA MET A 1056 -45.92 -2.73 45.95
C MET A 1056 -47.38 -2.31 45.76
N ILE A 1057 -47.72 -1.66 44.63
CA ILE A 1057 -49.11 -1.27 44.34
C ILE A 1057 -49.98 -2.52 44.16
N GLN A 1058 -49.45 -3.56 43.53
CA GLN A 1058 -50.16 -4.82 43.34
C GLN A 1058 -50.39 -5.53 44.68
N ASP A 1059 -49.39 -5.64 45.54
CA ASP A 1059 -49.47 -6.42 46.77
C ASP A 1059 -50.16 -5.68 47.92
N GLU A 1060 -49.98 -4.37 48.08
CA GLU A 1060 -50.56 -3.61 49.20
C GLU A 1060 -51.94 -3.04 48.90
N ILE A 1061 -52.22 -2.65 47.64
CA ILE A 1061 -53.47 -1.98 47.27
C ILE A 1061 -54.40 -2.94 46.54
N ALA A 1062 -53.94 -3.55 45.44
CA ALA A 1062 -54.82 -4.37 44.60
C ALA A 1062 -55.25 -5.66 45.30
N ARG A 1063 -54.33 -6.41 45.92
CA ARG A 1063 -54.67 -7.64 46.65
C ARG A 1063 -55.52 -7.38 47.89
N THR A 1064 -55.26 -6.29 48.62
CA THR A 1064 -56.06 -5.93 49.80
C THR A 1064 -57.51 -5.62 49.42
N LEU A 1065 -57.74 -4.89 48.32
CA LEU A 1065 -59.08 -4.58 47.82
C LEU A 1065 -59.79 -5.79 47.19
N GLN A 1066 -59.04 -6.73 46.58
CA GLN A 1066 -59.59 -8.00 46.09
C GLN A 1066 -59.95 -8.98 47.21
N ALA A 1067 -59.14 -9.06 48.28
CA ALA A 1067 -59.38 -9.92 49.43
C ALA A 1067 -60.69 -9.56 50.17
N ASP A 1068 -61.11 -8.29 50.10
CA ASP A 1068 -62.37 -7.78 50.64
C ASP A 1068 -63.56 -7.92 49.64
N GLY A 1069 -63.36 -8.62 48.52
CA GLY A 1069 -64.39 -8.93 47.52
C GLY A 1069 -64.60 -7.85 46.44
N GLY A 1070 -63.74 -6.83 46.37
CA GLY A 1070 -63.82 -5.75 45.39
C GLY A 1070 -63.36 -6.17 43.98
N ASN A 1071 -64.00 -5.62 42.94
CA ASN A 1071 -63.55 -5.73 41.56
C ASN A 1071 -62.53 -4.63 41.25
N VAL A 1072 -61.26 -5.01 41.04
CA VAL A 1072 -60.13 -4.07 40.90
C VAL A 1072 -59.72 -3.94 39.43
N LYS A 1073 -59.66 -2.70 38.93
CA LYS A 1073 -59.16 -2.36 37.59
C LYS A 1073 -57.92 -1.46 37.72
N ILE A 1074 -56.82 -1.83 37.06
CA ILE A 1074 -55.58 -1.05 37.01
C ILE A 1074 -55.39 -0.53 35.57
N GLU A 1075 -55.17 0.77 35.41
CA GLU A 1075 -54.88 1.40 34.12
C GLU A 1075 -53.48 2.01 34.15
N ILE A 1076 -52.61 1.60 33.21
CA ILE A 1076 -51.22 2.07 33.09
C ILE A 1076 -51.10 2.89 31.81
N THR A 1077 -50.62 4.13 31.93
CA THR A 1077 -50.32 5.01 30.78
C THR A 1077 -48.85 5.37 30.78
N VAL A 1078 -48.15 5.09 29.69
CA VAL A 1078 -46.72 5.44 29.51
C VAL A 1078 -46.61 6.59 28.52
N THR A 1079 -46.06 7.72 28.96
CA THR A 1079 -45.90 8.91 28.14
C THR A 1079 -44.43 9.28 28.07
N ALA A 1080 -43.87 9.37 26.86
CA ALA A 1080 -42.48 9.74 26.64
C ALA A 1080 -42.40 10.95 25.70
N ASN A 1081 -41.66 11.98 26.09
CA ASN A 1081 -41.46 13.20 25.31
C ASN A 1081 -39.96 13.37 25.02
N LYS A 1082 -39.61 13.55 23.75
CA LYS A 1082 -38.24 13.86 23.32
C LYS A 1082 -38.29 15.01 22.33
N SER A 1083 -37.52 16.07 22.59
CA SER A 1083 -37.53 17.32 21.81
C SER A 1083 -37.24 17.13 20.33
N ASP A 1084 -36.40 16.14 19.98
CA ASP A 1084 -35.87 15.95 18.62
C ASP A 1084 -36.55 14.76 17.91
N GLY A 1085 -37.61 14.20 18.50
CA GLY A 1085 -38.32 13.02 18.00
C GLY A 1085 -37.65 11.67 18.35
N PHE A 1086 -38.48 10.62 18.35
CA PHE A 1086 -38.03 9.22 18.46
C PHE A 1086 -37.71 8.65 17.07
N SER A 1087 -36.71 7.76 16.96
CA SER A 1087 -36.35 7.17 15.67
C SER A 1087 -37.42 6.20 15.17
N GLU A 1088 -37.58 6.06 13.84
CA GLU A 1088 -38.58 5.15 13.23
C GLU A 1088 -38.44 3.71 13.73
N ASN A 1089 -37.21 3.20 13.91
CA ASN A 1089 -36.97 1.86 14.44
C ASN A 1089 -37.51 1.72 15.88
N THR A 1090 -37.37 2.76 16.71
CA THR A 1090 -37.88 2.76 18.09
C THR A 1090 -39.41 2.81 18.09
N THR A 1091 -40.01 3.69 17.30
CA THR A 1091 -41.46 3.83 17.16
C THR A 1091 -42.09 2.54 16.64
N ARG A 1092 -41.47 1.89 15.66
CA ARG A 1092 -41.92 0.60 15.10
C ARG A 1092 -41.81 -0.53 16.12
N ALA A 1093 -40.69 -0.61 16.85
CA ALA A 1093 -40.51 -1.61 17.90
C ALA A 1093 -41.51 -1.45 19.05
N VAL A 1094 -41.76 -0.21 19.50
CA VAL A 1094 -42.76 0.08 20.54
C VAL A 1094 -44.17 -0.27 20.05
N LYS A 1095 -44.54 0.13 18.83
CA LYS A 1095 -45.85 -0.21 18.24
C LYS A 1095 -46.06 -1.73 18.16
N GLN A 1096 -45.07 -2.46 17.67
CA GLN A 1096 -45.15 -3.91 17.53
C GLN A 1096 -45.22 -4.62 18.90
N ASN A 1097 -44.50 -4.11 19.90
CA ASN A 1097 -44.59 -4.62 21.28
C ASN A 1097 -45.94 -4.27 21.93
N SER A 1098 -46.53 -3.11 21.64
CA SER A 1098 -47.86 -2.74 22.11
C SER A 1098 -48.95 -3.67 21.57
N GLU A 1099 -48.87 -4.09 20.31
CA GLU A 1099 -49.76 -5.11 19.74
C GLU A 1099 -49.63 -6.45 20.48
N HIS A 1100 -48.40 -6.86 20.83
CA HIS A 1100 -48.14 -8.09 21.57
C HIS A 1100 -48.66 -8.05 23.03
N LEU A 1101 -48.81 -6.85 23.59
CA LEU A 1101 -49.32 -6.60 24.94
C LEU A 1101 -50.82 -6.22 24.95
N ASN A 1102 -51.47 -6.19 23.78
CA ASN A 1102 -52.87 -5.76 23.62
C ASN A 1102 -53.13 -4.33 24.14
N ALA A 1103 -52.15 -3.44 24.01
CA ALA A 1103 -52.21 -2.04 24.46
C ALA A 1103 -52.50 -1.08 23.29
N GLU A 1104 -53.24 -0.01 23.54
CA GLU A 1104 -53.55 1.02 22.53
C GLU A 1104 -52.34 1.95 22.31
N PHE A 1105 -51.79 1.97 21.09
CA PHE A 1105 -50.66 2.84 20.73
C PHE A 1105 -51.15 4.10 19.97
N LYS A 1106 -50.74 5.28 20.44
CA LYS A 1106 -50.98 6.58 19.79
C LYS A 1106 -49.68 7.36 19.70
N SER A 1107 -49.29 7.80 18.50
CA SER A 1107 -48.24 8.81 18.31
C SER A 1107 -48.81 9.99 17.54
N ASN A 1108 -48.50 11.21 17.98
CA ASN A 1108 -48.84 12.45 17.28
C ASN A 1108 -47.85 12.76 16.18
#